data_AF-A0A4W6DWV5-F1
#
_entry.id   AF-A0A4W6DWV5-F1
#
_cell.length_a   1.000
_cell.length_b   1.000
_cell.length_c   1.000
_cell.angle_alpha   90.00
_cell.angle_beta   90.00
_cell.angle_gamma   90.00
#
_symmetry.space_group_name_H-M   'P 1'
#
loop_
_entity.id
_entity.type
_entity.pdbx_description
1 polymer ?
#
loop_
_entity_poly.entity_id
_entity_poly.type
_entity_poly.pdbx_seq_one_letter_code
_entity_poly.pdbx_strand_id
1 'polypeptide(L)'
;MVGTPLLPPHHQARITRRIPVVPALPQTPNKPLCPPPPQTPLCLLPPTAPGQLKPAALRPAERDKEWEREKELTRQKEREQEKEWERQRSRPEGWAALGEVPVFRPAPREFQDPLVYLDAVREQAEAAGMCRVVPPPDWRPECKLSEEMRFVTQVQRVHMLGRRWGPNVQRLACIRKHLKSQGITMDEPPVIGGCEVDLSRFFQLINDMGGMQQVMDLKKWTKLADLLRIPKSAQDRLAKLQEAYLQYILSYDSLSAEERLRLQAEVLQEKKNLESRRGPLEGLMDSSAPSALILPRYEPKNGLVGGIVGGATGHQRTNGVYHHLKELEAQVKAGRRRLFAQEKQGKEDRQHGEEREEEQDRGVLSDQHKCIYKGKSVSLTNFFRIARNTMTMCFNKEPGAAEVEQEYWRIVEQRDSHVAVHCGKVDTSTHGSGFPTGKSEPFSKHGWNLTVLPNNSGSILRHLGAVPGVTIPWLNIGMVFSTSCWSRDQNRLPYIDYLHTGADCIWYSIPAEEKAKLDKVVHTLLQANGTPGLEMLEKNIMISPEVLCREGIKVYRTVQRSGQFVVCFPGAFVSKVCCGYSVSETVHFATPHWMNLGYQAAKDLKCRHIAKPFSMEKLLYQIATAESKRDNGLLLTTISALLKDLRNIEMHQRQELYKAGLHSSARYGTHDGSLGSSEGRKKPRGKWLALESSERRCQICQHLCYLSMVVQETDNVVFCLECALRYVEKHKSCRGLKMMYRYDEDQINSLVNQVCGRAMLKNNGGGGGGGVVVSGGGGPCLGLSPAKASPAKRGPRKRATVEVSLARLSSSHIPKAAAVS
;
A
#
# COMPACT_ATOMS: atom_id res chain seq x y z
N MET A 1 57.76 -30.43 -20.70
CA MET A 1 58.81 -31.04 -21.55
C MET A 1 58.46 -32.51 -21.77
N VAL A 2 59.18 -33.21 -22.68
CA VAL A 2 59.00 -34.61 -23.14
C VAL A 2 58.05 -34.78 -24.34
N GLY A 3 58.53 -35.49 -25.38
CA GLY A 3 57.69 -36.34 -26.26
C GLY A 3 57.22 -35.77 -27.61
N THR A 4 58.05 -35.83 -28.64
CA THR A 4 57.71 -35.74 -30.09
C THR A 4 58.42 -36.86 -30.84
N PRO A 5 58.11 -37.18 -32.12
CA PRO A 5 56.88 -37.00 -32.90
C PRO A 5 56.45 -38.31 -33.63
N LEU A 6 55.41 -38.27 -34.50
CA LEU A 6 55.38 -39.01 -35.77
C LEU A 6 54.33 -38.43 -36.74
N LEU A 7 54.50 -38.69 -38.04
CA LEU A 7 53.77 -38.21 -39.24
C LEU A 7 53.53 -39.42 -40.19
N PRO A 8 52.92 -39.37 -41.41
CA PRO A 8 52.55 -38.22 -42.26
C PRO A 8 51.06 -38.25 -42.75
N PRO A 9 50.71 -38.16 -44.05
CA PRO A 9 50.16 -36.94 -44.68
C PRO A 9 48.73 -37.11 -45.25
N HIS A 10 48.15 -36.07 -45.89
CA HIS A 10 47.49 -36.19 -47.21
C HIS A 10 47.08 -34.85 -47.86
N HIS A 11 47.50 -34.67 -49.12
CA HIS A 11 46.94 -33.91 -50.26
C HIS A 11 46.07 -32.62 -50.13
N GLN A 12 46.35 -31.70 -51.06
CA GLN A 12 45.56 -30.50 -51.37
C GLN A 12 44.40 -30.76 -52.35
N ALA A 13 43.44 -29.82 -52.34
CA ALA A 13 42.83 -29.15 -53.51
C ALA A 13 41.29 -29.25 -53.68
N ARG A 14 40.66 -28.06 -53.67
CA ARG A 14 39.42 -27.61 -54.34
C ARG A 14 38.23 -28.59 -54.51
N ILE A 15 37.08 -28.19 -53.96
CA ILE A 15 35.85 -27.94 -54.75
C ILE A 15 34.89 -27.00 -53.99
N THR A 16 34.14 -26.18 -54.70
CA THR A 16 33.16 -25.21 -54.16
C THR A 16 31.98 -25.90 -53.48
N ARG A 17 31.57 -25.46 -52.28
CA ARG A 17 30.30 -25.87 -51.66
C ARG A 17 29.17 -24.88 -52.01
N ARG A 18 28.04 -25.45 -52.45
CA ARG A 18 26.80 -24.74 -52.82
C ARG A 18 25.94 -24.43 -51.59
N ILE A 19 25.02 -23.48 -51.76
CA ILE A 19 23.91 -23.21 -50.84
C ILE A 19 23.03 -24.46 -50.70
N PRO A 20 22.66 -24.92 -49.49
CA PRO A 20 21.67 -25.97 -49.31
C PRO A 20 20.25 -25.41 -49.48
N VAL A 21 19.47 -26.01 -50.37
CA VAL A 21 18.04 -25.70 -50.57
C VAL A 21 17.21 -26.53 -49.59
N VAL A 22 16.20 -25.91 -48.97
CA VAL A 22 15.23 -26.59 -48.11
C VAL A 22 14.10 -27.18 -48.98
N PRO A 23 13.74 -28.47 -48.83
CA PRO A 23 12.66 -29.08 -49.61
C PRO A 23 11.27 -28.63 -49.14
N ALA A 24 10.30 -28.62 -50.06
CA ALA A 24 8.91 -28.25 -49.81
C ALA A 24 7.94 -29.33 -50.34
N LEU A 25 6.77 -29.45 -49.73
CA LEU A 25 5.48 -30.04 -50.19
C LEU A 25 4.54 -30.19 -48.97
N PRO A 26 3.20 -30.33 -49.11
CA PRO A 26 2.36 -30.17 -50.30
C PRO A 26 1.33 -29.02 -50.20
N GLN A 27 0.50 -28.84 -51.23
CA GLN A 27 -0.56 -27.82 -51.32
C GLN A 27 -1.96 -28.40 -51.06
N THR A 28 -2.80 -27.70 -50.29
CA THR A 28 -4.28 -27.86 -50.21
C THR A 28 -4.92 -26.45 -49.96
N PRO A 29 -6.25 -26.19 -50.02
CA PRO A 29 -6.73 -25.09 -50.88
C PRO A 29 -7.59 -23.99 -50.20
N ASN A 30 -7.92 -22.96 -51.00
CA ASN A 30 -9.05 -22.01 -50.92
C ASN A 30 -9.35 -21.28 -49.58
N LYS A 31 -9.23 -19.95 -49.62
CA LYS A 31 -9.80 -19.02 -48.62
C LYS A 31 -11.33 -18.96 -48.73
N PRO A 32 -12.09 -19.04 -47.61
CA PRO A 32 -13.45 -18.51 -47.54
C PRO A 32 -13.45 -16.98 -47.41
N LEU A 33 -14.54 -16.32 -47.86
CA LEU A 33 -14.79 -14.89 -47.62
C LEU A 33 -15.41 -14.67 -46.23
N CYS A 34 -15.29 -13.46 -45.68
CA CYS A 34 -16.04 -13.05 -44.49
C CYS A 34 -17.54 -12.88 -44.83
N PRO A 35 -18.47 -13.33 -43.96
CA PRO A 35 -19.90 -13.15 -44.15
C PRO A 35 -20.37 -11.72 -43.79
N PRO A 36 -21.50 -11.25 -44.35
CA PRO A 36 -22.13 -9.98 -43.99
C PRO A 36 -22.88 -10.04 -42.64
N PRO A 37 -23.19 -8.88 -42.03
CA PRO A 37 -23.97 -8.82 -40.77
C PRO A 37 -25.43 -9.27 -40.95
N PRO A 38 -26.10 -9.75 -39.89
CA PRO A 38 -27.43 -10.33 -39.96
C PRO A 38 -28.55 -9.30 -40.17
N GLN A 39 -29.61 -9.73 -40.85
CA GLN A 39 -30.83 -8.93 -41.06
C GLN A 39 -31.78 -9.05 -39.86
N THR A 40 -32.26 -7.92 -39.34
CA THR A 40 -33.38 -7.87 -38.39
C THR A 40 -34.72 -7.78 -39.13
N PRO A 41 -35.82 -8.35 -38.58
CA PRO A 41 -37.08 -8.52 -39.31
C PRO A 41 -37.90 -7.22 -39.49
N LEU A 42 -38.82 -7.28 -40.45
CA LEU A 42 -39.77 -6.22 -40.78
C LEU A 42 -40.71 -5.88 -39.60
N CYS A 43 -40.85 -4.59 -39.31
CA CYS A 43 -41.98 -4.02 -38.57
C CYS A 43 -42.71 -2.99 -39.45
N LEU A 44 -44.03 -2.92 -39.29
CA LEU A 44 -44.94 -2.16 -40.17
C LEU A 44 -44.94 -0.66 -39.87
N LEU A 45 -45.06 0.18 -40.90
CA LEU A 45 -45.24 1.62 -40.81
C LEU A 45 -46.71 2.05 -41.02
N PRO A 46 -47.28 2.90 -40.14
CA PRO A 46 -48.38 3.79 -40.47
C PRO A 46 -47.89 5.08 -41.19
N PRO A 47 -48.77 5.87 -41.82
CA PRO A 47 -48.35 6.81 -42.87
C PRO A 47 -48.13 8.28 -42.45
N THR A 48 -47.15 8.91 -43.12
CA THR A 48 -47.07 10.31 -43.58
C THR A 48 -47.58 11.48 -42.71
N ALA A 49 -46.66 12.40 -42.40
CA ALA A 49 -46.92 13.86 -42.35
C ALA A 49 -45.72 14.60 -42.98
N PRO A 50 -45.91 15.69 -43.77
CA PRO A 50 -44.83 16.30 -44.54
C PRO A 50 -44.21 17.56 -43.90
N GLY A 51 -42.94 17.84 -44.20
CA GLY A 51 -42.39 19.21 -44.19
C GLY A 51 -41.00 19.38 -43.59
N GLN A 52 -39.98 19.46 -44.44
CA GLN A 52 -38.78 20.28 -44.20
C GLN A 52 -38.06 20.62 -45.52
N LEU A 53 -37.27 21.70 -45.52
CA LEU A 53 -36.79 22.38 -46.74
C LEU A 53 -35.49 21.77 -47.29
N LYS A 54 -35.29 21.86 -48.61
CA LYS A 54 -34.00 21.60 -49.26
C LYS A 54 -32.96 22.65 -48.85
N PRO A 55 -31.75 22.26 -48.40
CA PRO A 55 -30.58 23.12 -48.44
C PRO A 55 -30.20 23.44 -49.90
N ALA A 56 -29.69 24.65 -50.14
CA ALA A 56 -29.17 25.03 -51.46
C ALA A 56 -27.84 24.30 -51.77
N ALA A 57 -27.61 23.97 -53.04
CA ALA A 57 -26.36 23.34 -53.46
C ALA A 57 -25.21 24.36 -53.47
N LEU A 58 -24.18 24.12 -52.64
CA LEU A 58 -22.92 24.87 -52.65
C LEU A 58 -22.22 24.79 -54.01
N ARG A 59 -21.52 25.85 -54.40
CA ARG A 59 -20.91 25.96 -55.74
C ARG A 59 -19.69 25.02 -55.84
N PRO A 60 -19.37 24.46 -57.03
CA PRO A 60 -18.26 23.50 -57.18
C PRO A 60 -16.92 24.01 -56.61
N ALA A 61 -16.56 25.25 -56.94
CA ALA A 61 -15.33 25.90 -56.50
C ALA A 61 -15.22 26.18 -54.98
N GLU A 62 -16.27 25.90 -54.19
CA GLU A 62 -16.22 25.89 -52.73
C GLU A 62 -15.95 24.47 -52.22
N ARG A 63 -16.61 23.46 -52.81
CA ARG A 63 -16.39 22.04 -52.53
C ARG A 63 -14.95 21.60 -52.83
N ASP A 64 -14.35 22.09 -53.91
CA ASP A 64 -12.95 21.79 -54.25
C ASP A 64 -11.97 22.36 -53.19
N LYS A 65 -12.30 23.52 -52.61
CA LYS A 65 -11.50 24.15 -51.54
C LYS A 65 -11.69 23.46 -50.19
N GLU A 66 -12.86 22.87 -49.95
CA GLU A 66 -13.15 22.06 -48.78
C GLU A 66 -12.39 20.72 -48.85
N TRP A 67 -12.43 20.07 -50.01
CA TRP A 67 -11.69 18.84 -50.32
C TRP A 67 -10.17 18.98 -50.17
N GLU A 68 -9.56 20.06 -50.68
CA GLU A 68 -8.11 20.27 -50.51
C GLU A 68 -7.73 20.63 -49.05
N ARG A 69 -8.64 21.24 -48.27
CA ARG A 69 -8.44 21.38 -46.80
C ARG A 69 -8.51 20.04 -46.09
N GLU A 70 -9.44 19.16 -46.46
CA GLU A 70 -9.57 17.82 -45.88
C GLU A 70 -8.37 16.92 -46.21
N LYS A 71 -7.85 17.00 -47.44
CA LYS A 71 -6.56 16.40 -47.83
C LYS A 71 -5.39 16.91 -47.02
N GLU A 72 -5.23 18.23 -46.87
CA GLU A 72 -4.07 18.76 -46.14
C GLU A 72 -4.20 18.50 -44.63
N LEU A 73 -5.41 18.48 -44.05
CA LEU A 73 -5.64 18.00 -42.69
C LEU A 73 -5.28 16.51 -42.52
N THR A 74 -5.57 15.69 -43.54
CA THR A 74 -5.18 14.27 -43.56
C THR A 74 -3.66 14.11 -43.65
N ARG A 75 -3.00 14.83 -44.57
CA ARG A 75 -1.52 14.89 -44.66
C ARG A 75 -0.86 15.44 -43.40
N GLN A 76 -1.50 16.35 -42.67
CA GLN A 76 -1.00 16.81 -41.38
C GLN A 76 -1.08 15.69 -40.33
N LYS A 77 -2.21 14.97 -40.23
CA LYS A 77 -2.33 13.79 -39.36
C LYS A 77 -1.32 12.69 -39.72
N GLU A 78 -1.11 12.41 -41.01
CA GLU A 78 -0.10 11.46 -41.48
C GLU A 78 1.31 11.88 -41.05
N ARG A 79 1.68 13.15 -41.25
CA ARG A 79 2.97 13.71 -40.81
C ARG A 79 3.13 13.76 -39.29
N GLU A 80 2.04 13.90 -38.53
CA GLU A 80 2.05 13.83 -37.07
C GLU A 80 2.22 12.39 -36.58
N GLN A 81 1.52 11.43 -37.18
CA GLN A 81 1.71 10.00 -36.94
C GLN A 81 3.12 9.53 -37.32
N GLU A 82 3.66 9.98 -38.45
CA GLU A 82 5.02 9.67 -38.89
C GLU A 82 6.07 10.22 -37.90
N LYS A 83 5.92 11.46 -37.45
CA LYS A 83 6.77 12.04 -36.38
C LYS A 83 6.59 11.35 -35.04
N GLU A 84 5.39 10.89 -34.70
CA GLU A 84 5.16 10.11 -33.47
C GLU A 84 5.80 8.72 -33.55
N TRP A 85 5.71 8.07 -34.72
CA TRP A 85 6.35 6.79 -35.01
C TRP A 85 7.88 6.88 -35.03
N GLU A 86 8.46 7.93 -35.60
CA GLU A 86 9.90 8.22 -35.49
C GLU A 86 10.31 8.48 -34.04
N ARG A 87 9.53 9.26 -33.27
CA ARG A 87 9.78 9.49 -31.84
C ARG A 87 9.70 8.21 -31.01
N GLN A 88 8.77 7.31 -31.33
CA GLN A 88 8.66 5.99 -30.70
C GLN A 88 9.90 5.13 -31.03
N ARG A 89 10.33 5.11 -32.30
CA ARG A 89 11.54 4.39 -32.75
C ARG A 89 12.85 4.98 -32.21
N SER A 90 12.90 6.28 -31.91
CA SER A 90 14.07 6.96 -31.32
C SER A 90 14.09 6.94 -29.78
N ARG A 91 13.06 6.39 -29.13
CA ARG A 91 12.92 6.38 -27.67
C ARG A 91 13.91 5.37 -27.08
N PRO A 92 14.65 5.69 -25.99
CA PRO A 92 15.48 4.70 -25.31
C PRO A 92 14.63 3.49 -24.89
N GLU A 93 15.13 2.28 -25.18
CA GLU A 93 14.46 1.03 -24.82
C GLU A 93 15.01 0.43 -23.53
N GLY A 94 14.21 -0.42 -22.90
CA GLY A 94 14.62 -1.21 -21.75
C GLY A 94 15.10 -0.36 -20.56
N TRP A 95 16.23 -0.74 -19.95
CA TRP A 95 16.78 -0.07 -18.76
C TRP A 95 17.19 1.39 -19.03
N ALA A 96 17.49 1.76 -20.27
CA ALA A 96 17.80 3.14 -20.65
C ALA A 96 16.55 4.04 -20.75
N ALA A 97 15.34 3.45 -20.72
CA ALA A 97 14.07 4.17 -20.73
C ALA A 97 13.66 4.75 -19.35
N LEU A 98 14.32 4.31 -18.28
CA LEU A 98 14.00 4.70 -16.91
C LEU A 98 14.40 6.16 -16.64
N GLY A 99 13.44 6.96 -16.17
CA GLY A 99 13.74 8.32 -15.72
C GLY A 99 14.48 8.31 -14.38
N GLU A 100 15.33 9.31 -14.13
CA GLU A 100 15.83 9.54 -12.77
C GLU A 100 14.81 10.32 -11.94
N VAL A 101 14.57 9.88 -10.71
CA VAL A 101 13.73 10.60 -9.73
C VAL A 101 14.45 11.88 -9.30
N PRO A 102 13.77 13.05 -9.26
CA PRO A 102 14.42 14.32 -8.91
C PRO A 102 15.06 14.30 -7.51
N VAL A 103 16.27 14.86 -7.42
CA VAL A 103 17.14 14.81 -6.23
C VAL A 103 17.35 16.21 -5.66
N PHE A 104 16.67 16.50 -4.57
CA PHE A 104 16.68 17.81 -3.91
C PHE A 104 17.73 17.88 -2.79
N ARG A 105 18.36 19.05 -2.65
CA ARG A 105 19.40 19.37 -1.66
C ARG A 105 19.10 20.73 -1.02
N PRO A 106 18.13 20.80 -0.08
CA PRO A 106 17.77 22.06 0.59
C PRO A 106 18.96 22.67 1.32
N ALA A 107 19.07 24.00 1.26
CA ALA A 107 19.92 24.75 2.18
C ALA A 107 19.38 24.65 3.62
N PRO A 108 20.20 24.83 4.68
CA PRO A 108 19.76 24.69 6.07
C PRO A 108 18.53 25.54 6.46
N ARG A 109 18.33 26.70 5.82
CA ARG A 109 17.14 27.55 6.02
C ARG A 109 15.87 26.96 5.38
N GLU A 110 16.00 26.35 4.22
CA GLU A 110 14.90 25.70 3.47
C GLU A 110 14.50 24.38 4.13
N PHE A 111 15.48 23.67 4.71
CA PHE A 111 15.29 22.45 5.46
C PHE A 111 14.56 22.66 6.80
N GLN A 112 14.21 23.90 7.18
CA GLN A 112 13.62 24.16 8.51
C GLN A 112 12.16 23.69 8.65
N ASP A 113 11.35 23.78 7.59
CA ASP A 113 9.98 23.22 7.54
C ASP A 113 9.80 22.33 6.28
N PRO A 114 9.65 21.00 6.44
CA PRO A 114 9.46 20.09 5.31
C PRO A 114 8.23 20.41 4.48
N LEU A 115 7.13 20.89 5.07
CA LEU A 115 5.88 21.01 4.34
C LEU A 115 5.85 22.24 3.44
N VAL A 116 6.58 23.30 3.81
CA VAL A 116 6.82 24.45 2.92
C VAL A 116 7.78 24.05 1.80
N TYR A 117 8.87 23.34 2.13
CA TYR A 117 9.85 22.91 1.13
C TYR A 117 9.27 21.94 0.09
N LEU A 118 8.51 20.93 0.53
CA LEU A 118 7.90 19.93 -0.34
C LEU A 118 6.76 20.48 -1.20
N ASP A 119 6.13 21.59 -0.80
CA ASP A 119 5.17 22.31 -1.66
C ASP A 119 5.90 23.12 -2.74
N ALA A 120 7.03 23.76 -2.39
CA ALA A 120 7.84 24.54 -3.33
C ALA A 120 8.50 23.69 -4.44
N VAL A 121 8.81 22.41 -4.18
CA VAL A 121 9.34 21.47 -5.19
C VAL A 121 8.27 20.56 -5.82
N ARG A 122 6.99 20.76 -5.47
CA ARG A 122 5.88 19.84 -5.81
C ARG A 122 5.78 19.53 -7.30
N GLU A 123 5.69 20.56 -8.15
CA GLU A 123 5.42 20.40 -9.58
C GLU A 123 6.48 19.55 -10.29
N GLN A 124 7.73 19.66 -9.85
CA GLN A 124 8.87 18.91 -10.38
C GLN A 124 8.90 17.47 -9.86
N ALA A 125 8.41 17.24 -8.64
CA ALA A 125 8.40 15.93 -7.97
C ALA A 125 7.19 15.07 -8.37
N GLU A 126 6.00 15.66 -8.47
CA GLU A 126 4.76 14.95 -8.84
C GLU A 126 4.83 14.38 -10.26
N ALA A 127 5.54 15.03 -11.18
CA ALA A 127 5.81 14.53 -12.54
C ALA A 127 6.59 13.20 -12.58
N ALA A 128 7.28 12.82 -11.50
CA ALA A 128 7.93 11.51 -11.31
C ALA A 128 7.18 10.62 -10.28
N GLY A 129 6.10 11.11 -9.69
CA GLY A 129 5.37 10.50 -8.57
C GLY A 129 6.13 10.44 -7.24
N MET A 130 7.38 10.88 -7.21
CA MET A 130 8.32 10.67 -6.11
C MET A 130 9.47 11.70 -6.19
N CYS A 131 10.10 12.01 -5.06
CA CYS A 131 11.41 12.67 -5.04
C CYS A 131 12.33 12.11 -3.96
N ARG A 132 13.64 12.36 -4.09
CA ARG A 132 14.64 12.04 -3.06
C ARG A 132 15.19 13.34 -2.49
N VAL A 133 15.13 13.51 -1.16
CA VAL A 133 15.71 14.68 -0.48
C VAL A 133 16.95 14.24 0.29
N VAL A 134 18.08 14.83 -0.08
CA VAL A 134 19.37 14.66 0.61
C VAL A 134 19.51 15.85 1.57
N PRO A 135 19.46 15.63 2.90
CA PRO A 135 19.45 16.71 3.87
C PRO A 135 20.84 17.37 4.03
N PRO A 136 20.92 18.54 4.70
CA PRO A 136 22.17 19.21 5.05
C PRO A 136 23.17 18.30 5.82
N PRO A 137 24.49 18.49 5.68
CA PRO A 137 25.50 17.60 6.28
C PRO A 137 25.52 17.53 7.82
N ASP A 138 24.89 18.50 8.48
CA ASP A 138 24.66 18.60 9.92
C ASP A 138 23.43 17.81 10.42
N TRP A 139 22.51 17.42 9.53
CA TRP A 139 21.39 16.53 9.87
C TRP A 139 21.88 15.10 10.13
N ARG A 140 22.09 14.76 11.41
CA ARG A 140 22.55 13.44 11.85
C ARG A 140 21.76 12.94 13.07
N PRO A 141 20.46 12.64 12.94
CA PRO A 141 19.67 12.03 14.01
C PRO A 141 20.18 10.61 14.32
N GLU A 142 20.46 10.36 15.60
CA GLU A 142 20.99 9.08 16.09
C GLU A 142 19.90 8.02 16.18
N CYS A 143 20.16 6.81 15.66
CA CYS A 143 19.18 5.72 15.58
C CYS A 143 19.26 4.76 16.77
N LYS A 144 18.49 5.04 17.84
CA LYS A 144 18.49 4.29 19.11
C LYS A 144 17.38 3.24 19.18
N LEU A 145 17.55 2.12 18.47
CA LEU A 145 16.69 0.94 18.62
C LEU A 145 17.30 -0.04 19.63
N SER A 146 16.45 -0.69 20.44
CA SER A 146 16.90 -1.77 21.32
C SER A 146 17.26 -3.01 20.52
N GLU A 147 18.41 -3.62 20.80
CA GLU A 147 18.83 -4.89 20.18
C GLU A 147 17.91 -6.06 20.55
N GLU A 148 17.33 -6.02 21.76
CA GLU A 148 16.38 -7.02 22.25
C GLU A 148 14.98 -6.89 21.63
N MET A 149 14.72 -5.80 20.89
CA MET A 149 13.45 -5.53 20.20
C MET A 149 12.97 -6.75 19.41
N ARG A 150 11.80 -7.27 19.78
CA ARG A 150 11.23 -8.50 19.22
C ARG A 150 10.06 -8.22 18.29
N PHE A 151 10.19 -8.63 17.03
CA PHE A 151 9.14 -8.46 16.03
C PHE A 151 8.86 -9.75 15.26
N VAL A 152 7.64 -9.86 14.75
CA VAL A 152 7.22 -10.95 13.86
C VAL A 152 7.72 -10.63 12.45
N THR A 153 8.51 -11.53 11.88
CA THR A 153 8.95 -11.39 10.48
C THR A 153 7.84 -11.72 9.48
N GLN A 154 7.96 -11.22 8.26
CA GLN A 154 7.31 -11.77 7.08
C GLN A 154 8.38 -12.43 6.21
N VAL A 155 8.10 -13.63 5.67
CA VAL A 155 8.98 -14.35 4.75
C VAL A 155 8.50 -14.08 3.33
N GLN A 156 9.39 -13.62 2.45
CA GLN A 156 9.09 -13.28 1.07
C GLN A 156 9.88 -14.21 0.13
N ARG A 157 9.18 -14.97 -0.70
CA ARG A 157 9.78 -15.82 -1.74
C ARG A 157 9.98 -15.01 -3.01
N VAL A 158 11.18 -14.43 -3.14
CA VAL A 158 11.55 -13.44 -4.18
C VAL A 158 11.25 -13.97 -5.59
N HIS A 159 11.64 -15.22 -5.84
CA HIS A 159 11.42 -15.97 -7.08
C HIS A 159 9.94 -16.24 -7.43
N MET A 160 9.00 -15.85 -6.56
CA MET A 160 7.55 -15.94 -6.79
C MET A 160 6.88 -14.56 -6.86
N LEU A 161 7.61 -13.45 -6.60
CA LEU A 161 7.03 -12.10 -6.55
C LEU A 161 6.54 -11.60 -7.92
N GLY A 162 7.14 -12.07 -9.01
CA GLY A 162 6.64 -11.88 -10.38
C GLY A 162 5.50 -12.84 -10.68
N ARG A 163 5.67 -13.68 -11.71
CA ARG A 163 4.78 -14.84 -11.91
C ARG A 163 4.98 -15.87 -10.80
N ARG A 164 3.91 -16.50 -10.32
CA ARG A 164 3.95 -17.49 -9.23
C ARG A 164 4.54 -18.83 -9.70
N TRP A 165 4.39 -19.17 -10.98
CA TRP A 165 4.89 -20.41 -11.56
C TRP A 165 6.24 -20.25 -12.27
N GLY A 166 7.14 -21.21 -12.08
CA GLY A 166 8.45 -21.25 -12.73
C GLY A 166 9.15 -22.61 -12.57
N PRO A 167 10.34 -22.78 -13.20
CA PRO A 167 11.07 -24.06 -13.19
C PRO A 167 11.39 -24.60 -11.79
N ASN A 168 11.65 -23.73 -10.81
CA ASN A 168 11.88 -24.14 -9.43
C ASN A 168 10.59 -24.66 -8.77
N VAL A 169 9.53 -23.83 -8.81
CA VAL A 169 8.21 -24.13 -8.21
C VAL A 169 7.63 -25.42 -8.78
N GLN A 170 7.74 -25.64 -10.09
CA GLN A 170 7.30 -26.89 -10.74
C GLN A 170 8.02 -28.13 -10.22
N ARG A 171 9.35 -28.07 -10.00
CA ARG A 171 10.11 -29.20 -9.45
C ARG A 171 9.80 -29.40 -7.97
N LEU A 172 9.68 -28.32 -7.20
CA LEU A 172 9.26 -28.36 -5.80
C LEU A 172 7.84 -28.93 -5.65
N ALA A 173 6.93 -28.65 -6.59
CA ALA A 173 5.60 -29.24 -6.66
C ALA A 173 5.65 -30.76 -6.91
N CYS A 174 6.53 -31.24 -7.81
CA CYS A 174 6.74 -32.67 -8.02
C CYS A 174 7.27 -33.35 -6.75
N ILE A 175 8.30 -32.77 -6.11
CA ILE A 175 8.84 -33.27 -4.83
C ILE A 175 7.73 -33.33 -3.77
N ARG A 176 6.97 -32.24 -3.58
CA ARG A 176 5.83 -32.18 -2.63
C ARG A 176 4.76 -33.22 -2.93
N LYS A 177 4.43 -33.48 -4.20
CA LYS A 177 3.42 -34.45 -4.60
C LYS A 177 3.86 -35.88 -4.34
N HIS A 178 5.12 -36.19 -4.61
CA HIS A 178 5.70 -37.49 -4.24
C HIS A 178 5.75 -37.68 -2.72
N LEU A 179 6.26 -36.70 -1.96
CA LEU A 179 6.31 -36.78 -0.49
C LEU A 179 4.91 -37.01 0.11
N LYS A 180 3.88 -36.31 -0.37
CA LYS A 180 2.49 -36.51 0.06
C LYS A 180 1.98 -37.92 -0.25
N SER A 181 2.40 -38.55 -1.36
CA SER A 181 2.04 -39.96 -1.65
C SER A 181 2.74 -40.96 -0.73
N GLN A 182 3.89 -40.59 -0.16
CA GLN A 182 4.60 -41.35 0.88
C GLN A 182 4.11 -41.02 2.31
N GLY A 183 3.04 -40.22 2.47
CA GLY A 183 2.53 -39.76 3.76
C GLY A 183 3.36 -38.64 4.42
N ILE A 184 4.43 -38.16 3.77
CA ILE A 184 5.30 -37.10 4.29
C ILE A 184 4.72 -35.73 3.90
N THR A 185 4.26 -34.98 4.90
CA THR A 185 3.79 -33.60 4.70
C THR A 185 4.93 -32.61 4.98
N MET A 186 5.08 -31.59 4.13
CA MET A 186 6.13 -30.56 4.23
C MET A 186 5.50 -29.16 4.32
N ASP A 187 4.98 -28.80 5.49
CA ASP A 187 4.32 -27.52 5.72
C ASP A 187 5.32 -26.35 5.66
N GLU A 188 6.35 -26.39 6.50
CA GLU A 188 7.53 -25.53 6.38
C GLU A 188 8.63 -26.24 5.58
N PRO A 189 9.38 -25.53 4.70
CA PRO A 189 10.59 -26.09 4.09
C PRO A 189 11.75 -26.15 5.10
N PRO A 190 12.76 -27.02 4.91
CA PRO A 190 13.93 -27.08 5.79
C PRO A 190 14.71 -25.76 5.79
N VAL A 191 15.17 -25.35 6.98
CA VAL A 191 15.85 -24.08 7.24
C VAL A 191 17.23 -24.31 7.84
N ILE A 192 18.29 -23.83 7.19
CA ILE A 192 19.68 -23.91 7.69
C ILE A 192 20.25 -22.50 7.84
N GLY A 193 20.80 -22.18 9.02
CA GLY A 193 21.34 -20.85 9.32
C GLY A 193 20.31 -19.72 9.32
N GLY A 194 19.01 -20.04 9.35
CA GLY A 194 17.91 -19.08 9.23
C GLY A 194 17.46 -18.80 7.79
N CYS A 195 17.91 -19.58 6.80
CA CYS A 195 17.54 -19.47 5.39
C CYS A 195 16.81 -20.75 4.92
N GLU A 196 15.73 -20.63 4.13
CA GLU A 196 15.06 -21.79 3.50
C GLU A 196 16.01 -22.46 2.46
N VAL A 197 16.06 -23.80 2.42
CA VAL A 197 16.91 -24.55 1.49
C VAL A 197 16.21 -24.81 0.15
N ASP A 198 16.87 -24.52 -0.96
CA ASP A 198 16.38 -24.82 -2.31
C ASP A 198 16.45 -26.33 -2.63
N LEU A 199 15.38 -27.06 -2.30
CA LEU A 199 15.26 -28.49 -2.59
C LEU A 199 15.29 -28.80 -4.10
N SER A 200 14.82 -27.89 -4.95
CA SER A 200 14.85 -28.05 -6.41
C SER A 200 16.29 -27.98 -6.93
N ARG A 201 17.08 -27.00 -6.48
CA ARG A 201 18.50 -26.89 -6.84
C ARG A 201 19.37 -27.96 -6.16
N PHE A 202 19.01 -28.40 -4.95
CA PHE A 202 19.69 -29.50 -4.24
C PHE A 202 19.58 -30.81 -5.02
N PHE A 203 18.38 -31.18 -5.44
CA PHE A 203 18.17 -32.33 -6.33
C PHE A 203 18.94 -32.20 -7.65
N GLN A 204 18.90 -31.03 -8.30
CA GLN A 204 19.69 -30.80 -9.52
C GLN A 204 21.20 -30.98 -9.26
N LEU A 205 21.75 -30.38 -8.22
CA LEU A 205 23.18 -30.45 -7.91
C LEU A 205 23.66 -31.87 -7.58
N ILE A 206 22.81 -32.71 -6.97
CA ILE A 206 23.11 -34.13 -6.78
C ILE A 206 23.26 -34.85 -8.13
N ASN A 207 22.32 -34.61 -9.06
CA ASN A 207 22.36 -35.16 -10.41
C ASN A 207 23.57 -34.61 -11.21
N ASP A 208 23.84 -33.29 -11.15
CA ASP A 208 25.01 -32.61 -11.73
C ASP A 208 26.36 -33.19 -11.21
N MET A 209 26.36 -33.82 -10.03
CA MET A 209 27.55 -34.37 -9.37
C MET A 209 27.74 -35.88 -9.55
N GLY A 210 26.87 -36.55 -10.33
CA GLY A 210 26.91 -37.99 -10.60
C GLY A 210 25.98 -38.84 -9.72
N GLY A 211 24.96 -38.24 -9.11
CA GLY A 211 24.02 -38.92 -8.21
C GLY A 211 24.52 -39.03 -6.77
N MET A 212 23.61 -39.36 -5.86
CA MET A 212 23.86 -39.32 -4.41
C MET A 212 25.04 -40.19 -3.96
N GLN A 213 25.16 -41.41 -4.50
CA GLN A 213 26.26 -42.33 -4.17
C GLN A 213 27.63 -41.67 -4.42
N GLN A 214 27.78 -41.00 -5.56
CA GLN A 214 29.02 -40.32 -5.94
C GLN A 214 29.32 -39.06 -5.08
N VAL A 215 28.32 -38.49 -4.42
CA VAL A 215 28.50 -37.44 -3.40
C VAL A 215 29.03 -38.03 -2.09
N MET A 216 28.53 -39.20 -1.69
CA MET A 216 28.95 -39.90 -0.46
C MET A 216 30.37 -40.45 -0.58
N ASP A 217 30.65 -41.26 -1.60
CA ASP A 217 31.95 -41.95 -1.79
C ASP A 217 33.12 -40.97 -1.83
N LEU A 218 32.95 -39.88 -2.56
CA LEU A 218 33.94 -38.83 -2.74
C LEU A 218 33.84 -37.71 -1.68
N LYS A 219 33.04 -37.93 -0.62
CA LYS A 219 32.86 -37.04 0.54
C LYS A 219 32.54 -35.58 0.17
N LYS A 220 31.82 -35.38 -0.94
CA LYS A 220 31.59 -34.07 -1.57
C LYS A 220 30.55 -33.19 -0.86
N TRP A 221 30.01 -33.61 0.29
CA TRP A 221 29.01 -32.88 1.08
C TRP A 221 29.33 -31.39 1.29
N THR A 222 30.59 -31.06 1.64
CA THR A 222 31.01 -29.67 1.82
C THR A 222 30.95 -28.86 0.52
N LYS A 223 31.31 -29.46 -0.62
CA LYS A 223 31.19 -28.84 -1.95
C LYS A 223 29.72 -28.65 -2.34
N LEU A 224 28.86 -29.62 -2.04
CA LEU A 224 27.42 -29.52 -2.29
C LEU A 224 26.76 -28.41 -1.44
N ALA A 225 27.11 -28.32 -0.16
CA ALA A 225 26.65 -27.26 0.73
C ALA A 225 27.13 -25.86 0.29
N ASP A 226 28.34 -25.75 -0.26
CA ASP A 226 28.89 -24.51 -0.80
C ASP A 226 28.29 -24.16 -2.18
N LEU A 227 27.93 -25.13 -3.01
CA LEU A 227 27.20 -24.91 -4.28
C LEU A 227 25.73 -24.51 -4.05
N LEU A 228 25.11 -25.02 -2.98
CA LEU A 228 23.85 -24.53 -2.42
C LEU A 228 24.01 -23.21 -1.65
N ARG A 229 25.24 -22.70 -1.53
CA ARG A 229 25.61 -21.44 -0.87
C ARG A 229 25.12 -21.32 0.58
N ILE A 230 24.89 -22.44 1.25
CA ILE A 230 24.40 -22.49 2.64
C ILE A 230 25.43 -21.80 3.56
N PRO A 231 25.04 -20.90 4.49
CA PRO A 231 25.99 -20.10 5.25
C PRO A 231 27.02 -20.95 6.00
N LYS A 232 28.30 -20.63 5.86
CA LYS A 232 29.40 -21.33 6.58
C LYS A 232 29.36 -21.10 8.10
N SER A 233 28.67 -20.04 8.53
CA SER A 233 28.33 -19.69 9.91
C SER A 233 27.21 -20.55 10.53
N ALA A 234 26.52 -21.37 9.74
CA ALA A 234 25.39 -22.17 10.23
C ALA A 234 25.86 -23.39 11.03
N GLN A 235 25.45 -23.46 12.30
CA GLN A 235 25.71 -24.60 13.18
C GLN A 235 25.16 -25.89 12.56
N ASP A 236 25.99 -26.94 12.54
CA ASP A 236 25.69 -28.28 12.01
C ASP A 236 25.25 -28.31 10.53
N ARG A 237 25.71 -27.35 9.70
CA ARG A 237 25.25 -27.19 8.30
C ARG A 237 25.29 -28.46 7.44
N LEU A 238 26.22 -29.38 7.71
CA LEU A 238 26.34 -30.64 6.97
C LEU A 238 25.35 -31.70 7.46
N ALA A 239 25.19 -31.85 8.78
CA ALA A 239 24.23 -32.79 9.37
C ALA A 239 22.78 -32.41 9.01
N LYS A 240 22.44 -31.12 9.11
CA LYS A 240 21.10 -30.61 8.73
C LYS A 240 20.84 -30.69 7.22
N LEU A 241 21.88 -30.67 6.40
CA LEU A 241 21.76 -30.90 4.95
C LEU A 241 21.56 -32.39 4.62
N GLN A 242 22.22 -33.28 5.37
CA GLN A 242 22.01 -34.73 5.28
C GLN A 242 20.59 -35.12 5.74
N GLU A 243 20.14 -34.59 6.87
CA GLU A 243 18.77 -34.72 7.39
C GLU A 243 17.73 -34.27 6.35
N ALA A 244 17.90 -33.06 5.79
CA ALA A 244 17.01 -32.53 4.75
C ALA A 244 17.00 -33.38 3.47
N TYR A 245 18.12 -34.00 3.07
CA TYR A 245 18.15 -34.94 1.96
C TYR A 245 17.33 -36.21 2.28
N LEU A 246 17.61 -36.85 3.43
CA LEU A 246 16.97 -38.10 3.85
C LEU A 246 15.45 -37.93 4.01
N GLN A 247 15.01 -36.78 4.54
CA GLN A 247 13.60 -36.51 4.81
C GLN A 247 12.81 -36.05 3.57
N TYR A 248 13.41 -35.27 2.66
CA TYR A 248 12.66 -34.55 1.61
C TYR A 248 13.09 -34.84 0.17
N ILE A 249 14.21 -35.52 -0.08
CA ILE A 249 14.73 -35.77 -1.44
C ILE A 249 14.95 -37.25 -1.73
N LEU A 250 15.43 -38.06 -0.78
CA LEU A 250 15.84 -39.46 -0.98
C LEU A 250 14.80 -40.31 -1.73
N SER A 251 13.52 -40.22 -1.34
CA SER A 251 12.44 -40.99 -1.98
C SER A 251 12.17 -40.52 -3.42
N TYR A 252 12.27 -39.22 -3.69
CA TYR A 252 12.12 -38.64 -5.03
C TYR A 252 13.34 -38.90 -5.94
N ASP A 253 14.56 -38.95 -5.40
CA ASP A 253 15.78 -39.27 -6.16
C ASP A 253 15.82 -40.75 -6.57
N SER A 254 15.21 -41.62 -5.75
CA SER A 254 15.03 -43.06 -6.02
C SER A 254 14.04 -43.38 -7.15
N LEU A 255 13.22 -42.42 -7.60
CA LEU A 255 12.27 -42.63 -8.70
C LEU A 255 12.99 -42.77 -10.04
N SER A 256 12.47 -43.61 -10.95
CA SER A 256 12.93 -43.66 -12.34
C SER A 256 12.67 -42.34 -13.09
N ALA A 257 13.35 -42.17 -14.23
CA ALA A 257 13.10 -41.02 -15.11
C ALA A 257 11.66 -40.99 -15.64
N GLU A 258 11.05 -42.16 -15.91
CA GLU A 258 9.65 -42.24 -16.36
C GLU A 258 8.67 -41.80 -15.27
N GLU A 259 8.83 -42.27 -14.03
CA GLU A 259 7.95 -41.89 -12.92
C GLU A 259 8.03 -40.38 -12.64
N ARG A 260 9.24 -39.81 -12.70
CA ARG A 260 9.45 -38.36 -12.59
C ARG A 260 8.76 -37.58 -13.71
N LEU A 261 8.76 -38.09 -14.95
CA LEU A 261 8.06 -37.49 -16.09
C LEU A 261 6.53 -37.60 -15.98
N ARG A 262 6.00 -38.76 -15.54
CA ARG A 262 4.56 -38.96 -15.28
C ARG A 262 4.07 -37.99 -14.21
N LEU A 263 4.77 -37.90 -13.09
CA LEU A 263 4.44 -36.99 -11.99
C LEU A 263 4.51 -35.51 -12.41
N GLN A 264 5.47 -35.15 -13.27
CA GLN A 264 5.54 -33.81 -13.85
C GLN A 264 4.32 -33.49 -14.74
N ALA A 265 3.85 -34.45 -15.55
CA ALA A 265 2.65 -34.28 -16.37
C ALA A 265 1.39 -34.12 -15.49
N GLU A 266 1.25 -34.92 -14.43
CA GLU A 266 0.16 -34.77 -13.45
C GLU A 266 0.16 -33.40 -12.77
N VAL A 267 1.32 -32.90 -12.34
CA VAL A 267 1.46 -31.57 -11.70
C VAL A 267 1.05 -30.46 -12.67
N LEU A 268 1.43 -30.56 -13.95
CA LEU A 268 1.04 -29.59 -14.98
C LEU A 268 -0.47 -29.65 -15.29
N GLN A 269 -1.08 -30.83 -15.25
CA GLN A 269 -2.52 -30.97 -15.43
C GLN A 269 -3.30 -30.46 -14.20
N GLU A 270 -2.83 -30.72 -12.98
CA GLU A 270 -3.38 -30.17 -11.73
C GLU A 270 -3.33 -28.63 -11.74
N LYS A 271 -2.21 -28.06 -12.19
CA LYS A 271 -2.05 -26.60 -12.39
C LYS A 271 -3.06 -26.06 -13.39
N LYS A 272 -3.18 -26.68 -14.57
CA LYS A 272 -4.13 -26.29 -15.63
C LYS A 272 -5.59 -26.35 -15.15
N ASN A 273 -5.93 -27.37 -14.36
CA ASN A 273 -7.26 -27.50 -13.76
C ASN A 273 -7.54 -26.35 -12.79
N LEU A 274 -6.59 -26.01 -11.91
CA LEU A 274 -6.73 -24.87 -10.99
C LEU A 274 -6.83 -23.52 -11.72
N GLU A 275 -6.00 -23.28 -12.74
CA GLU A 275 -6.07 -22.04 -13.54
C GLU A 275 -7.41 -21.92 -14.28
N SER A 276 -8.00 -23.03 -14.73
CA SER A 276 -9.34 -23.05 -15.35
C SER A 276 -10.49 -22.81 -14.37
N ARG A 277 -10.32 -23.10 -13.07
CA ARG A 277 -11.34 -22.92 -12.02
C ARG A 277 -11.23 -21.60 -11.26
N ARG A 278 -10.00 -21.18 -10.92
CA ARG A 278 -9.71 -20.04 -10.03
C ARG A 278 -8.98 -18.87 -10.74
N GLY A 279 -8.70 -18.97 -12.04
CA GLY A 279 -7.99 -17.93 -12.81
C GLY A 279 -6.47 -17.96 -12.63
N PRO A 280 -5.74 -16.91 -13.08
CA PRO A 280 -4.28 -16.84 -12.97
C PRO A 280 -3.81 -16.96 -11.52
N LEU A 281 -2.71 -17.70 -11.32
CA LEU A 281 -2.13 -17.98 -10.01
C LEU A 281 -1.65 -16.72 -9.29
N GLU A 282 -1.35 -15.67 -10.06
CA GLU A 282 -1.02 -14.32 -9.60
C GLU A 282 -2.21 -13.58 -8.98
N GLY A 283 -3.44 -13.89 -9.40
CA GLY A 283 -4.67 -13.20 -8.97
C GLY A 283 -5.35 -13.83 -7.76
N LEU A 284 -5.00 -15.07 -7.44
CA LEU A 284 -5.54 -15.85 -6.32
C LEU A 284 -5.36 -15.11 -5.00
N MET A 285 -6.47 -14.92 -4.28
CA MET A 285 -6.44 -14.32 -2.95
C MET A 285 -6.02 -15.34 -1.91
N ASP A 286 -5.22 -14.87 -0.97
CA ASP A 286 -4.90 -15.58 0.25
C ASP A 286 -6.13 -15.50 1.17
N SER A 287 -6.89 -16.60 1.29
CA SER A 287 -8.10 -16.65 2.15
C SER A 287 -7.81 -16.33 3.62
N SER A 288 -6.54 -16.35 4.03
CA SER A 288 -6.07 -15.93 5.35
C SER A 288 -5.70 -14.44 5.49
N ALA A 289 -5.77 -13.66 4.40
CA ALA A 289 -5.34 -12.27 4.35
C ALA A 289 -6.51 -11.28 4.09
N PRO A 290 -7.14 -10.75 5.15
CA PRO A 290 -7.61 -9.37 5.13
C PRO A 290 -6.49 -8.42 4.64
N SER A 291 -6.86 -7.29 4.05
CA SER A 291 -5.91 -6.31 3.46
C SER A 291 -4.73 -5.96 4.36
N ALA A 292 -3.60 -5.53 3.78
CA ALA A 292 -2.29 -5.31 4.42
C ALA A 292 -2.20 -4.20 5.51
N LEU A 293 -3.30 -3.88 6.18
CA LEU A 293 -3.44 -3.06 7.39
C LEU A 293 -4.20 -3.82 8.49
N ILE A 294 -3.93 -5.12 8.67
CA ILE A 294 -4.34 -5.84 9.88
C ILE A 294 -3.56 -5.25 11.07
N LEU A 295 -4.24 -4.42 11.86
CA LEU A 295 -3.78 -4.07 13.21
C LEU A 295 -3.61 -5.38 14.00
N PRO A 296 -2.43 -5.66 14.59
CA PRO A 296 -2.23 -6.88 15.36
C PRO A 296 -3.24 -6.98 16.50
N ARG A 297 -3.97 -8.09 16.59
CA ARG A 297 -4.81 -8.36 17.78
C ARG A 297 -3.90 -8.49 19.00
N TYR A 298 -4.16 -7.66 20.00
CA TYR A 298 -3.50 -7.71 21.29
C TYR A 298 -4.00 -8.91 22.11
N GLU A 299 -3.18 -9.96 22.21
CA GLU A 299 -3.33 -10.99 23.26
C GLU A 299 -2.33 -10.69 24.39
N PRO A 300 -2.78 -10.26 25.59
CA PRO A 300 -1.91 -10.15 26.75
C PRO A 300 -1.58 -11.54 27.33
N LYS A 301 -0.71 -12.28 26.65
CA LYS A 301 -0.10 -13.50 27.21
C LYS A 301 1.05 -13.13 28.14
N ASN A 302 0.72 -12.95 29.41
CA ASN A 302 1.64 -13.15 30.53
C ASN A 302 0.84 -13.44 31.81
N GLY A 303 0.59 -14.73 32.06
CA GLY A 303 0.29 -15.22 33.40
C GLY A 303 1.57 -15.75 34.02
N LEU A 304 2.09 -15.07 35.04
CA LEU A 304 3.12 -15.58 35.95
C LEU A 304 2.74 -15.23 37.39
N VAL A 305 3.12 -16.10 38.32
CA VAL A 305 2.59 -16.12 39.70
C VAL A 305 3.72 -16.00 40.71
N GLY A 306 3.58 -15.05 41.63
CA GLY A 306 4.40 -14.92 42.84
C GLY A 306 5.76 -14.20 42.65
N GLY A 307 6.26 -13.44 43.64
CA GLY A 307 5.60 -12.96 44.87
C GLY A 307 6.58 -12.57 45.99
N ILE A 308 6.07 -11.87 47.01
CA ILE A 308 6.71 -11.60 48.34
C ILE A 308 7.91 -10.62 48.24
N VAL A 309 8.15 -9.62 49.12
CA VAL A 309 7.54 -9.06 50.37
C VAL A 309 6.96 -7.65 50.02
N GLY A 310 6.02 -6.99 50.72
CA GLY A 310 5.25 -7.23 51.94
C GLY A 310 5.33 -6.03 52.93
N GLY A 311 4.23 -5.58 53.54
CA GLY A 311 4.25 -4.41 54.44
C GLY A 311 2.89 -3.97 55.03
N ALA A 312 2.59 -4.44 56.24
CA ALA A 312 1.69 -3.87 57.27
C ALA A 312 0.23 -3.40 56.95
N THR A 313 -0.72 -4.11 57.58
CA THR A 313 -1.94 -3.62 58.28
C THR A 313 -3.10 -2.92 57.53
N GLY A 314 -4.31 -3.46 57.73
CA GLY A 314 -5.61 -2.80 57.43
C GLY A 314 -6.77 -3.80 57.32
N HIS A 315 -7.73 -3.78 58.25
CA HIS A 315 -8.93 -4.64 58.23
C HIS A 315 -10.14 -3.93 57.60
N GLN A 316 -10.91 -4.64 56.76
CA GLN A 316 -12.37 -4.85 56.97
C GLN A 316 -12.96 -5.89 56.00
N ARG A 317 -14.12 -6.47 56.36
CA ARG A 317 -14.81 -7.55 55.62
C ARG A 317 -16.07 -7.03 54.91
N THR A 318 -16.31 -7.47 53.67
CA THR A 318 -17.67 -7.74 53.15
C THR A 318 -17.60 -8.78 52.03
N ASN A 319 -18.20 -9.96 52.25
CA ASN A 319 -18.46 -10.96 51.20
C ASN A 319 -19.95 -10.89 50.81
N GLY A 320 -20.28 -11.14 49.54
CA GLY A 320 -21.67 -11.31 49.11
C GLY A 320 -21.97 -11.14 47.61
N VAL A 321 -21.21 -10.30 46.89
CA VAL A 321 -21.58 -9.89 45.51
C VAL A 321 -20.92 -10.73 44.40
N TYR A 322 -19.78 -11.38 44.67
CA TYR A 322 -18.93 -11.96 43.63
C TYR A 322 -19.38 -13.33 43.07
N HIS A 323 -20.24 -14.09 43.76
CA HIS A 323 -20.66 -15.42 43.28
C HIS A 323 -21.75 -15.33 42.21
N HIS A 324 -22.80 -14.55 42.48
CA HIS A 324 -24.00 -14.46 41.64
C HIS A 324 -23.72 -13.90 40.23
N LEU A 325 -22.68 -13.07 40.08
CA LEU A 325 -22.19 -12.59 38.79
C LEU A 325 -21.59 -13.71 37.92
N LYS A 326 -20.89 -14.67 38.56
CA LYS A 326 -20.17 -15.75 37.89
C LYS A 326 -21.13 -16.81 37.34
N GLU A 327 -22.24 -17.05 38.02
CA GLU A 327 -23.31 -17.96 37.57
C GLU A 327 -24.12 -17.35 36.42
N LEU A 328 -24.43 -16.04 36.43
CA LEU A 328 -25.05 -15.40 35.26
C LEU A 328 -24.14 -15.42 34.04
N GLU A 329 -22.83 -15.17 34.17
CA GLU A 329 -21.91 -15.31 33.03
C GLU A 329 -21.82 -16.75 32.50
N ALA A 330 -21.92 -17.76 33.37
CA ALA A 330 -21.98 -19.16 32.96
C ALA A 330 -23.26 -19.48 32.18
N GLN A 331 -24.43 -19.01 32.65
CA GLN A 331 -25.70 -19.20 31.95
C GLN A 331 -25.76 -18.43 30.61
N VAL A 332 -25.23 -17.21 30.54
CA VAL A 332 -25.11 -16.44 29.28
C VAL A 332 -24.18 -17.13 28.28
N LYS A 333 -23.07 -17.73 28.73
CA LYS A 333 -22.21 -18.56 27.88
C LYS A 333 -22.90 -19.85 27.41
N ALA A 334 -23.72 -20.48 28.26
CA ALA A 334 -24.48 -21.68 27.91
C ALA A 334 -25.64 -21.40 26.94
N GLY A 335 -26.30 -20.24 27.05
CA GLY A 335 -27.35 -19.80 26.12
C GLY A 335 -26.79 -19.56 24.72
N ARG A 336 -25.67 -18.82 24.61
CA ARG A 336 -24.97 -18.60 23.32
C ARG A 336 -24.67 -19.89 22.58
N ARG A 337 -24.20 -20.94 23.28
CA ARG A 337 -23.86 -22.25 22.70
C ARG A 337 -25.01 -22.98 22.00
N ARG A 338 -26.29 -22.68 22.31
CA ARG A 338 -27.44 -23.36 21.68
C ARG A 338 -27.99 -22.66 20.44
N LEU A 339 -27.79 -21.34 20.30
CA LEU A 339 -28.09 -20.64 19.04
C LEU A 339 -26.93 -20.75 18.04
N PHE A 340 -25.69 -20.84 18.52
CA PHE A 340 -24.52 -21.33 17.76
C PHE A 340 -24.58 -22.86 17.45
N ALA A 341 -25.78 -23.40 17.26
CA ALA A 341 -26.03 -24.71 16.68
C ALA A 341 -26.90 -24.60 15.42
N GLN A 342 -27.95 -23.76 15.41
CA GLN A 342 -28.84 -23.62 14.24
C GLN A 342 -28.34 -22.62 13.18
N GLU A 343 -27.85 -21.43 13.58
CA GLU A 343 -27.10 -20.59 12.64
C GLU A 343 -25.76 -21.23 12.26
N LYS A 344 -25.22 -22.07 13.15
CA LYS A 344 -24.04 -22.87 12.84
C LYS A 344 -24.39 -23.89 11.76
N GLN A 345 -25.46 -24.67 11.87
CA GLN A 345 -25.95 -25.56 10.79
C GLN A 345 -26.19 -24.79 9.47
N GLY A 346 -26.93 -23.67 9.50
CA GLY A 346 -27.22 -22.90 8.28
C GLY A 346 -26.01 -22.22 7.64
N LYS A 347 -24.93 -21.99 8.39
CA LYS A 347 -23.62 -21.65 7.82
C LYS A 347 -22.85 -22.89 7.42
N GLU A 348 -22.70 -23.89 8.27
CA GLU A 348 -22.03 -25.17 8.01
C GLU A 348 -22.63 -25.94 6.82
N ASP A 349 -23.87 -25.73 6.40
CA ASP A 349 -24.39 -26.37 5.19
C ASP A 349 -23.92 -25.62 3.90
N ARG A 350 -23.68 -24.30 3.99
CA ARG A 350 -23.06 -23.50 2.90
C ARG A 350 -21.54 -23.52 2.94
N GLN A 351 -21.00 -23.51 4.14
CA GLN A 351 -19.60 -23.50 4.48
C GLN A 351 -19.05 -24.93 4.50
N HIS A 352 -19.84 -26.01 4.62
CA HIS A 352 -19.47 -27.33 4.09
C HIS A 352 -19.80 -27.49 2.60
N GLY A 353 -20.59 -26.60 1.98
CA GLY A 353 -20.56 -26.48 0.52
C GLY A 353 -19.15 -26.06 0.10
N GLU A 354 -18.74 -24.89 0.58
CA GLU A 354 -17.43 -24.29 0.30
C GLU A 354 -16.26 -25.10 0.91
N GLU A 355 -16.34 -25.60 2.15
CA GLU A 355 -15.29 -26.43 2.78
C GLU A 355 -15.28 -27.88 2.28
N ARG A 356 -16.39 -28.49 1.81
CA ARG A 356 -16.25 -29.80 1.12
C ARG A 356 -15.65 -29.59 -0.27
N GLU A 357 -15.97 -28.50 -0.95
CA GLU A 357 -15.24 -28.14 -2.17
C GLU A 357 -13.77 -27.82 -1.89
N GLU A 358 -13.40 -27.11 -0.82
CA GLU A 358 -11.99 -26.81 -0.49
C GLU A 358 -11.23 -27.99 0.16
N GLU A 359 -11.88 -28.87 0.93
CA GLU A 359 -11.24 -30.10 1.45
C GLU A 359 -11.04 -31.16 0.36
N GLN A 360 -11.97 -31.25 -0.61
CA GLN A 360 -11.75 -32.05 -1.83
C GLN A 360 -10.72 -31.38 -2.78
N ASP A 361 -10.54 -30.05 -2.69
CA ASP A 361 -9.56 -29.25 -3.45
C ASP A 361 -8.24 -29.00 -2.69
N ARG A 362 -7.92 -29.79 -1.64
CA ARG A 362 -6.58 -29.88 -1.03
C ARG A 362 -5.56 -30.60 -1.96
N GLY A 363 -5.55 -30.20 -3.24
CA GLY A 363 -4.49 -30.50 -4.18
C GLY A 363 -3.13 -30.00 -3.66
N VAL A 364 -2.05 -30.57 -4.17
CA VAL A 364 -0.69 -30.24 -3.71
C VAL A 364 -0.33 -28.80 -4.05
N LEU A 365 -0.99 -28.22 -5.04
CA LEU A 365 -0.76 -26.86 -5.52
C LEU A 365 -1.52 -25.77 -4.75
N SER A 366 -2.54 -26.06 -3.93
CA SER A 366 -3.43 -25.04 -3.33
C SER A 366 -2.67 -23.89 -2.64
N ASP A 367 -1.77 -24.22 -1.72
CA ASP A 367 -0.94 -23.28 -0.95
C ASP A 367 0.29 -22.73 -1.72
N GLN A 368 0.57 -23.21 -2.93
CA GLN A 368 1.82 -22.90 -3.66
C GLN A 368 1.82 -21.55 -4.38
N HIS A 369 0.71 -20.80 -4.35
CA HIS A 369 0.60 -19.51 -5.03
C HIS A 369 0.97 -18.32 -4.13
N LYS A 370 1.10 -18.58 -2.82
CA LYS A 370 1.46 -17.62 -1.79
C LYS A 370 2.96 -17.30 -1.85
N CYS A 371 3.30 -16.03 -2.07
CA CYS A 371 4.68 -15.55 -2.14
C CYS A 371 5.15 -14.84 -0.85
N ILE A 372 4.23 -14.47 0.06
CA ILE A 372 4.55 -13.83 1.34
C ILE A 372 3.83 -14.57 2.48
N TYR A 373 4.59 -14.94 3.52
CA TYR A 373 4.12 -15.72 4.67
C TYR A 373 4.40 -14.99 5.98
N LYS A 374 3.60 -15.26 7.02
CA LYS A 374 3.89 -14.79 8.39
C LYS A 374 5.01 -15.65 8.98
N GLY A 375 6.17 -15.05 9.22
CA GLY A 375 7.33 -15.69 9.81
C GLY A 375 7.32 -15.71 11.33
N LYS A 376 8.46 -16.12 11.90
CA LYS A 376 8.64 -16.30 13.35
C LYS A 376 9.04 -14.98 14.04
N SER A 377 8.83 -14.91 15.36
CA SER A 377 9.23 -13.77 16.19
C SER A 377 10.71 -13.84 16.53
N VAL A 378 11.46 -12.79 16.19
CA VAL A 378 12.93 -12.70 16.35
C VAL A 378 13.33 -11.38 17.01
N SER A 379 14.47 -11.35 17.70
CA SER A 379 15.12 -10.09 18.11
C SER A 379 15.84 -9.42 16.93
N LEU A 380 16.11 -8.11 17.05
CA LEU A 380 16.84 -7.34 16.05
C LEU A 380 18.24 -7.92 15.77
N THR A 381 18.99 -8.32 16.81
CA THR A 381 20.30 -8.97 16.67
C THR A 381 20.20 -10.30 15.91
N ASN A 382 19.15 -11.10 16.13
CA ASN A 382 18.95 -12.35 15.39
C ASN A 382 18.54 -12.09 13.94
N PHE A 383 17.70 -11.08 13.68
CA PHE A 383 17.38 -10.66 12.31
C PHE A 383 18.63 -10.19 11.56
N PHE A 384 19.50 -9.39 12.18
CA PHE A 384 20.76 -8.96 11.60
C PHE A 384 21.67 -10.14 11.23
N ARG A 385 21.74 -11.17 12.09
CA ARG A 385 22.47 -12.43 11.79
C ARG A 385 21.88 -13.16 10.58
N ILE A 386 20.55 -13.24 10.46
CA ILE A 386 19.89 -13.84 9.29
C ILE A 386 20.17 -13.00 8.03
N ALA A 387 20.04 -11.68 8.11
CA ALA A 387 20.32 -10.76 7.01
C ALA A 387 21.76 -10.89 6.47
N ARG A 388 22.75 -10.98 7.36
CA ARG A 388 24.15 -11.23 7.02
C ARG A 388 24.35 -12.60 6.38
N ASN A 389 23.73 -13.65 6.94
CA ASN A 389 23.77 -14.99 6.38
C ASN A 389 23.19 -15.02 4.95
N THR A 390 21.99 -14.47 4.74
CA THR A 390 21.34 -14.34 3.43
C THR A 390 22.22 -13.57 2.44
N MET A 391 22.81 -12.45 2.86
CA MET A 391 23.76 -11.69 2.04
C MET A 391 24.93 -12.56 1.55
N THR A 392 25.53 -13.36 2.44
CA THR A 392 26.62 -14.30 2.07
C THR A 392 26.17 -15.50 1.25
N MET A 393 24.87 -15.82 1.19
CA MET A 393 24.35 -16.77 0.19
C MET A 393 24.26 -16.11 -1.18
N CYS A 394 23.84 -14.85 -1.25
CA CYS A 394 23.57 -14.18 -2.52
C CYS A 394 24.85 -13.65 -3.18
N PHE A 395 25.82 -13.14 -2.40
CA PHE A 395 27.01 -12.46 -2.90
C PHE A 395 28.29 -12.86 -2.15
N ASN A 396 29.41 -12.95 -2.87
CA ASN A 396 30.74 -13.30 -2.32
C ASN A 396 31.47 -12.11 -1.66
N LYS A 397 30.98 -10.89 -1.89
CA LYS A 397 31.46 -9.61 -1.37
C LYS A 397 30.22 -8.75 -1.08
N GLU A 398 30.39 -7.61 -0.41
CA GLU A 398 29.31 -6.63 -0.30
C GLU A 398 29.04 -6.01 -1.69
N PRO A 399 27.82 -6.17 -2.25
CA PRO A 399 27.51 -5.78 -3.62
C PRO A 399 27.12 -4.31 -3.75
N GLY A 400 27.33 -3.73 -4.93
CA GLY A 400 26.74 -2.46 -5.31
C GLY A 400 25.23 -2.57 -5.57
N ALA A 401 24.49 -1.46 -5.42
CA ALA A 401 23.04 -1.45 -5.65
C ALA A 401 22.63 -1.97 -7.05
N ALA A 402 23.43 -1.70 -8.08
CA ALA A 402 23.19 -2.22 -9.43
C ALA A 402 23.41 -3.75 -9.56
N GLU A 403 24.33 -4.33 -8.79
CA GLU A 403 24.57 -5.79 -8.77
C GLU A 403 23.41 -6.51 -8.05
N VAL A 404 22.90 -5.91 -6.96
CA VAL A 404 21.67 -6.40 -6.30
C VAL A 404 20.47 -6.30 -7.23
N GLU A 405 20.30 -5.17 -7.91
CA GLU A 405 19.20 -4.93 -8.86
C GLU A 405 19.18 -5.98 -9.99
N GLN A 406 20.34 -6.25 -10.59
CA GLN A 406 20.48 -7.24 -11.66
C GLN A 406 20.14 -8.65 -11.18
N GLU A 407 20.70 -9.10 -10.05
CA GLU A 407 20.42 -10.45 -9.52
C GLU A 407 18.97 -10.57 -9.01
N TYR A 408 18.41 -9.51 -8.42
CA TYR A 408 17.02 -9.46 -7.99
C TYR A 408 16.06 -9.71 -9.16
N TRP A 409 16.19 -8.95 -10.24
CA TRP A 409 15.34 -9.14 -11.42
C TRP A 409 15.61 -10.47 -12.12
N ARG A 410 16.87 -10.95 -12.14
CA ARG A 410 17.20 -12.31 -12.61
C ARG A 410 16.38 -13.37 -11.85
N ILE A 411 16.36 -13.32 -10.52
CA ILE A 411 15.61 -14.27 -9.68
C ILE A 411 14.09 -14.20 -9.97
N VAL A 412 13.52 -13.00 -10.08
CA VAL A 412 12.08 -12.76 -10.35
C VAL A 412 11.67 -13.20 -11.76
N GLU A 413 12.52 -12.99 -12.77
CA GLU A 413 12.23 -13.25 -14.18
C GLU A 413 12.56 -14.69 -14.61
N GLN A 414 13.61 -15.31 -14.07
CA GLN A 414 14.01 -16.69 -14.42
C GLN A 414 13.31 -17.75 -13.56
N ARG A 415 13.06 -17.47 -12.27
CA ARG A 415 12.33 -18.36 -11.33
C ARG A 415 12.92 -19.78 -11.23
N ASP A 416 14.24 -19.87 -11.39
CA ASP A 416 15.04 -21.09 -11.39
C ASP A 416 15.57 -21.46 -9.99
N SER A 417 15.76 -20.45 -9.14
CA SER A 417 16.39 -20.51 -7.82
C SER A 417 15.39 -20.18 -6.72
N HIS A 418 15.25 -21.02 -5.69
CA HIS A 418 14.43 -20.73 -4.52
C HIS A 418 15.17 -19.75 -3.61
N VAL A 419 14.77 -18.48 -3.67
CA VAL A 419 15.24 -17.43 -2.75
C VAL A 419 14.08 -16.99 -1.86
N ALA A 420 14.30 -17.07 -0.55
CA ALA A 420 13.38 -16.63 0.51
C ALA A 420 14.12 -15.71 1.49
N VAL A 421 13.52 -14.56 1.79
CA VAL A 421 14.13 -13.50 2.62
C VAL A 421 13.14 -13.02 3.67
N HIS A 422 13.62 -12.48 4.79
CA HIS A 422 12.76 -11.97 5.87
C HIS A 422 12.71 -10.45 5.87
N CYS A 423 11.55 -9.87 6.16
CA CYS A 423 11.42 -8.45 6.51
C CYS A 423 10.59 -8.27 7.78
N GLY A 424 10.62 -7.09 8.38
CA GLY A 424 9.83 -6.70 9.55
C GLY A 424 9.17 -5.35 9.36
N LYS A 425 7.95 -5.19 9.87
CA LYS A 425 7.24 -3.92 9.94
C LYS A 425 6.62 -3.76 11.31
N VAL A 426 7.00 -2.72 12.05
CA VAL A 426 6.74 -2.59 13.49
C VAL A 426 6.21 -1.20 13.81
N ASP A 427 5.18 -1.13 14.66
CA ASP A 427 4.56 0.12 15.06
C ASP A 427 5.45 0.82 16.11
N THR A 428 5.87 2.05 15.83
CA THR A 428 6.78 2.80 16.71
C THR A 428 6.16 3.13 18.07
N SER A 429 4.83 3.05 18.23
CA SER A 429 4.20 3.13 19.56
C SER A 429 4.46 1.92 20.47
N THR A 430 4.95 0.81 19.90
CA THR A 430 5.19 -0.44 20.67
C THR A 430 6.65 -0.64 21.08
N HIS A 431 7.60 -0.12 20.31
CA HIS A 431 9.04 -0.36 20.49
C HIS A 431 9.90 0.92 20.43
N GLY A 432 9.28 2.09 20.33
CA GLY A 432 9.96 3.36 20.07
C GLY A 432 10.17 3.62 18.58
N SER A 433 10.65 4.83 18.29
CA SER A 433 11.07 5.27 16.96
C SER A 433 12.61 5.27 16.88
N GLY A 434 13.16 5.04 15.69
CA GLY A 434 14.56 5.27 15.37
C GLY A 434 14.93 6.76 15.30
N PHE A 435 13.98 7.68 15.42
CA PHE A 435 14.27 9.10 15.67
C PHE A 435 14.43 9.39 17.16
N PRO A 436 15.32 10.34 17.54
CA PRO A 436 15.34 10.90 18.89
C PRO A 436 13.97 11.47 19.28
N THR A 437 13.52 11.18 20.49
CA THR A 437 12.22 11.62 21.04
C THR A 437 12.34 12.25 22.43
N GLY A 438 13.50 12.14 23.09
CA GLY A 438 13.77 12.83 24.34
C GLY A 438 13.77 14.34 24.14
N LYS A 439 13.09 15.08 25.03
CA LYS A 439 12.88 16.54 24.91
C LYS A 439 14.17 17.38 24.88
N SER A 440 15.30 16.79 25.27
CA SER A 440 16.65 17.35 25.29
C SER A 440 17.56 16.81 24.19
N GLU A 441 17.15 15.79 23.43
CA GLU A 441 17.97 15.21 22.37
C GLU A 441 17.98 16.11 21.12
N PRO A 442 19.11 16.19 20.38
CA PRO A 442 19.16 16.82 19.07
C PRO A 442 18.08 16.29 18.13
N PHE A 443 17.57 17.16 17.25
CA PHE A 443 16.55 16.83 16.22
C PHE A 443 15.19 16.31 16.73
N SER A 444 15.00 16.08 18.03
CA SER A 444 13.74 15.60 18.66
C SER A 444 12.49 16.44 18.38
N LYS A 445 12.68 17.72 18.05
CA LYS A 445 11.61 18.69 17.73
C LYS A 445 11.67 19.22 16.29
N HIS A 446 12.55 18.67 15.45
CA HIS A 446 12.75 19.17 14.09
C HIS A 446 11.59 18.78 13.18
N GLY A 447 11.24 19.63 12.20
CA GLY A 447 10.10 19.36 11.31
C GLY A 447 10.22 18.04 10.53
N TRP A 448 11.45 17.66 10.15
CA TRP A 448 11.78 16.41 9.44
C TRP A 448 11.89 15.17 10.34
N ASN A 449 11.68 15.29 11.65
CA ASN A 449 11.54 14.13 12.52
C ASN A 449 10.16 13.50 12.28
N LEU A 450 10.11 12.23 11.88
CA LEU A 450 8.86 11.61 11.42
C LEU A 450 7.83 11.41 12.54
N THR A 451 8.24 11.45 13.81
CA THR A 451 7.31 11.48 14.96
C THR A 451 6.60 12.85 15.12
N VAL A 452 7.21 13.92 14.60
CA VAL A 452 6.72 15.31 14.69
C VAL A 452 5.94 15.71 13.43
N LEU A 453 6.38 15.27 12.25
CA LEU A 453 5.86 15.69 10.95
C LEU A 453 4.32 15.65 10.81
N PRO A 454 3.59 14.59 11.23
CA PRO A 454 2.13 14.55 11.10
C PRO A 454 1.41 15.65 11.90
N ASN A 455 2.07 16.19 12.93
CA ASN A 455 1.58 17.25 13.81
C ASN A 455 2.05 18.67 13.43
N ASN A 456 2.81 18.82 12.34
CA ASN A 456 3.31 20.11 11.84
C ASN A 456 2.15 21.10 11.55
N SER A 457 2.41 22.40 11.68
CA SER A 457 1.51 23.51 11.33
C SER A 457 1.02 23.51 9.87
N GLY A 458 1.78 22.92 8.93
CA GLY A 458 1.33 22.66 7.55
C GLY A 458 0.48 21.38 7.39
N SER A 459 0.50 20.47 8.36
CA SER A 459 -0.18 19.18 8.30
C SER A 459 -1.61 19.27 8.83
N ILE A 460 -2.58 18.77 8.06
CA ILE A 460 -3.96 18.58 8.51
C ILE A 460 -4.15 17.26 9.29
N LEU A 461 -3.20 16.31 9.24
CA LEU A 461 -3.34 15.02 9.95
C LEU A 461 -3.31 15.18 11.47
N ARG A 462 -2.78 16.29 11.99
CA ARG A 462 -2.83 16.70 13.41
C ARG A 462 -4.25 16.63 14.01
N HIS A 463 -5.29 16.78 13.18
CA HIS A 463 -6.69 16.75 13.61
C HIS A 463 -7.27 15.32 13.76
N LEU A 464 -6.52 14.28 13.39
CA LEU A 464 -6.94 12.88 13.59
C LEU A 464 -6.72 12.39 15.03
N GLY A 465 -5.70 12.91 15.72
CA GLY A 465 -5.09 12.24 16.87
C GLY A 465 -4.21 11.06 16.46
N ALA A 466 -3.77 10.25 17.42
CA ALA A 466 -2.89 9.11 17.16
C ALA A 466 -3.60 8.00 16.36
N VAL A 467 -3.16 7.78 15.12
CA VAL A 467 -3.64 6.71 14.22
C VAL A 467 -2.45 5.86 13.76
N PRO A 468 -2.35 4.58 14.18
CA PRO A 468 -1.34 3.63 13.71
C PRO A 468 -1.16 3.65 12.19
N GLY A 469 0.09 3.83 11.75
CA GLY A 469 0.48 3.86 10.35
C GLY A 469 0.06 5.08 9.53
N VAL A 470 -0.66 6.05 10.11
CA VAL A 470 -1.00 7.31 9.46
C VAL A 470 -0.29 8.47 10.15
N THR A 471 -0.51 8.66 11.45
CA THR A 471 0.19 9.68 12.25
C THR A 471 1.25 9.09 13.19
N ILE A 472 1.32 7.77 13.30
CA ILE A 472 2.36 7.04 14.02
C ILE A 472 3.24 6.37 12.95
N PRO A 473 4.56 6.62 12.92
CA PRO A 473 5.46 6.00 11.96
C PRO A 473 5.48 4.47 12.05
N TRP A 474 5.65 3.82 10.90
CA TRP A 474 6.07 2.42 10.82
C TRP A 474 7.59 2.34 10.72
N LEU A 475 8.21 1.50 11.56
CA LEU A 475 9.58 1.07 11.39
C LEU A 475 9.62 -0.15 10.47
N ASN A 476 10.36 -0.06 9.36
CA ASN A 476 10.56 -1.12 8.38
C ASN A 476 12.01 -1.61 8.44
N ILE A 477 12.18 -2.91 8.64
CA ILE A 477 13.47 -3.59 8.82
C ILE A 477 13.61 -4.60 7.67
N GLY A 478 14.58 -4.37 6.78
CA GLY A 478 14.83 -5.18 5.59
C GLY A 478 16.17 -5.91 5.62
N MET A 479 16.31 -6.91 4.76
CA MET A 479 17.58 -7.51 4.35
C MET A 479 17.72 -7.46 2.82
N VAL A 480 18.78 -8.05 2.26
CA VAL A 480 18.95 -8.12 0.80
C VAL A 480 17.71 -8.75 0.13
N PHE A 481 17.27 -8.16 -0.98
CA PHE A 481 16.05 -8.52 -1.73
C PHE A 481 14.71 -8.37 -0.97
N SER A 482 14.70 -7.90 0.28
CA SER A 482 13.42 -7.53 0.94
C SER A 482 12.70 -6.47 0.12
N THR A 483 11.43 -6.73 -0.17
CA THR A 483 10.67 -5.99 -1.18
C THR A 483 9.40 -5.41 -0.60
N SER A 484 9.15 -4.13 -0.87
CA SER A 484 7.79 -3.56 -0.88
C SER A 484 7.30 -3.57 -2.31
N CYS A 485 6.30 -4.41 -2.61
CA CYS A 485 5.81 -4.60 -3.98
C CYS A 485 5.11 -3.33 -4.52
N TRP A 486 4.87 -3.29 -5.83
CA TRP A 486 4.14 -2.20 -6.48
C TRP A 486 2.82 -1.90 -5.78
N SER A 487 2.77 -0.74 -5.14
CA SER A 487 1.66 -0.34 -4.27
C SER A 487 1.49 1.18 -4.27
N ARG A 488 0.37 1.64 -3.73
CA ARG A 488 -0.08 3.03 -3.72
C ARG A 488 -0.92 3.21 -2.46
N ASP A 489 -0.82 4.34 -1.75
CA ASP A 489 -1.67 4.51 -0.56
C ASP A 489 -3.16 4.50 -0.96
N GLN A 490 -3.93 3.72 -0.20
CA GLN A 490 -5.36 3.53 -0.39
C GLN A 490 -6.14 4.83 -0.18
N ASN A 491 -5.71 5.68 0.75
CA ASN A 491 -6.29 6.98 1.04
C ASN A 491 -5.71 8.09 0.13
N ARG A 492 -4.78 7.73 -0.78
CA ARG A 492 -3.99 8.62 -1.65
C ARG A 492 -3.19 9.67 -0.87
N LEU A 493 -2.84 9.41 0.38
CA LEU A 493 -1.98 10.27 1.19
C LEU A 493 -0.56 10.28 0.62
N PRO A 494 0.13 11.44 0.60
CA PRO A 494 1.57 11.46 0.43
C PRO A 494 2.24 10.91 1.71
N TYR A 495 3.42 10.32 1.53
CA TYR A 495 4.22 9.81 2.64
C TYR A 495 5.70 10.09 2.43
N ILE A 496 6.45 10.00 3.52
CA ILE A 496 7.90 10.13 3.53
C ILE A 496 8.52 8.91 4.21
N ASP A 497 9.62 8.43 3.64
CA ASP A 497 10.46 7.35 4.16
C ASP A 497 11.87 7.90 4.45
N TYR A 498 12.43 7.61 5.62
CA TYR A 498 13.79 7.97 6.01
C TYR A 498 14.60 6.70 6.32
N LEU A 499 15.71 6.49 5.62
CA LEU A 499 16.62 5.36 5.85
C LEU A 499 17.63 5.76 6.93
N HIS A 500 17.41 5.29 8.16
CA HIS A 500 18.26 5.62 9.31
C HIS A 500 19.66 5.01 9.18
N THR A 501 19.74 3.72 8.86
CA THR A 501 21.00 2.98 8.84
C THR A 501 20.90 1.71 8.00
N GLY A 502 22.06 1.15 7.65
CA GLY A 502 22.21 -0.03 6.80
C GLY A 502 22.47 0.29 5.33
N ALA A 503 22.30 -0.72 4.48
CA ALA A 503 22.56 -0.67 3.05
C ALA A 503 21.52 0.15 2.28
N ASP A 504 21.92 0.63 1.10
CA ASP A 504 21.09 1.38 0.17
C ASP A 504 19.75 0.65 -0.18
N CYS A 505 18.70 1.42 -0.46
CA CYS A 505 17.42 0.91 -0.96
C CYS A 505 17.17 1.43 -2.38
N ILE A 506 16.91 0.52 -3.33
CA ILE A 506 16.46 0.88 -4.68
C ILE A 506 14.97 1.19 -4.60
N TRP A 507 14.54 2.26 -5.27
CA TRP A 507 13.14 2.66 -5.38
C TRP A 507 12.75 2.87 -6.84
N TYR A 508 11.53 2.49 -7.16
CA TYR A 508 10.90 2.77 -8.45
C TYR A 508 9.55 3.45 -8.25
N SER A 509 9.20 4.39 -9.13
CA SER A 509 7.90 5.09 -9.12
C SER A 509 7.28 5.19 -10.51
N ILE A 510 5.94 5.19 -10.53
CA ILE A 510 5.09 5.40 -11.70
C ILE A 510 4.15 6.57 -11.35
N PRO A 511 4.17 7.68 -12.11
CA PRO A 511 3.32 8.84 -11.83
C PRO A 511 1.82 8.53 -11.86
N ALA A 512 1.01 9.35 -11.19
CA ALA A 512 -0.43 9.14 -11.06
C ALA A 512 -1.17 9.22 -12.40
N GLU A 513 -0.62 9.96 -13.36
CA GLU A 513 -1.14 10.20 -14.71
C GLU A 513 -1.11 8.92 -15.56
N GLU A 514 -0.11 8.07 -15.34
CA GLU A 514 0.06 6.82 -16.08
C GLU A 514 -0.92 5.72 -15.62
N LYS A 515 -1.68 5.93 -14.52
CA LYS A 515 -2.65 4.97 -13.97
C LYS A 515 -3.55 4.33 -15.03
N ALA A 516 -4.09 5.13 -15.96
CA ALA A 516 -5.05 4.67 -16.97
C ALA A 516 -4.41 3.82 -18.09
N LYS A 517 -3.09 3.91 -18.28
CA LYS A 517 -2.33 2.99 -19.14
C LYS A 517 -1.88 1.77 -18.35
N LEU A 518 -1.37 1.98 -17.13
CA LEU A 518 -0.89 0.93 -16.23
C LEU A 518 -1.97 -0.13 -15.98
N ASP A 519 -3.22 0.25 -15.74
CA ASP A 519 -4.32 -0.71 -15.55
C ASP A 519 -4.49 -1.66 -16.75
N LYS A 520 -4.47 -1.10 -17.97
CA LYS A 520 -4.59 -1.87 -19.23
C LYS A 520 -3.38 -2.77 -19.47
N VAL A 521 -2.17 -2.22 -19.30
CA VAL A 521 -0.90 -2.96 -19.47
C VAL A 521 -0.82 -4.11 -18.48
N VAL A 522 -1.13 -3.87 -17.19
CA VAL A 522 -1.09 -4.90 -16.15
C VAL A 522 -2.18 -5.95 -16.37
N HIS A 523 -3.39 -5.55 -16.75
CA HIS A 523 -4.47 -6.49 -17.10
C HIS A 523 -4.05 -7.45 -18.23
N THR A 524 -3.36 -6.94 -19.26
CA THR A 524 -2.84 -7.74 -20.38
C THR A 524 -1.67 -8.63 -19.93
N LEU A 525 -0.64 -8.07 -19.29
CA LEU A 525 0.57 -8.80 -18.87
C LEU A 525 0.25 -9.94 -17.88
N LEU A 526 -0.68 -9.72 -16.96
CA LEU A 526 -1.09 -10.70 -15.96
C LEU A 526 -2.29 -11.55 -16.37
N GLN A 527 -2.84 -11.35 -17.58
CA GLN A 527 -4.00 -12.07 -18.11
C GLN A 527 -5.19 -12.06 -17.13
N ALA A 528 -5.54 -10.87 -16.63
CA ALA A 528 -6.33 -10.63 -15.42
C ALA A 528 -7.84 -10.92 -15.58
N ASN A 529 -8.18 -12.17 -15.90
CA ASN A 529 -9.54 -12.65 -16.19
C ASN A 529 -10.56 -12.25 -15.10
N GLY A 530 -11.29 -11.16 -15.33
CA GLY A 530 -12.34 -10.64 -14.44
C GLY A 530 -11.85 -9.80 -13.24
N THR A 531 -10.55 -9.54 -13.10
CA THR A 531 -10.00 -8.65 -12.05
C THR A 531 -9.34 -7.43 -12.69
N PRO A 532 -9.58 -6.18 -12.23
CA PRO A 532 -8.88 -5.01 -12.79
C PRO A 532 -7.36 -5.11 -12.57
N GLY A 533 -6.56 -4.66 -13.54
CA GLY A 533 -5.11 -4.85 -13.55
C GLY A 533 -4.43 -4.27 -12.31
N LEU A 534 -4.81 -3.06 -11.91
CA LEU A 534 -4.28 -2.42 -10.70
C LEU A 534 -4.64 -3.18 -9.41
N GLU A 535 -5.78 -3.88 -9.37
CA GLU A 535 -6.16 -4.69 -8.21
C GLU A 535 -5.34 -5.98 -8.10
N MET A 536 -4.80 -6.48 -9.22
CA MET A 536 -3.79 -7.54 -9.19
C MET A 536 -2.41 -7.00 -8.82
N LEU A 537 -2.02 -5.81 -9.29
CA LEU A 537 -0.75 -5.19 -8.88
C LEU A 537 -0.68 -4.97 -7.36
N GLU A 538 -1.79 -4.49 -6.77
CA GLU A 538 -1.99 -4.33 -5.32
C GLU A 538 -1.91 -5.69 -4.53
N LYS A 539 -1.94 -6.86 -5.19
CA LYS A 539 -1.80 -8.22 -4.58
C LYS A 539 -0.34 -8.73 -4.54
N ASN A 540 0.61 -7.87 -4.15
CA ASN A 540 2.04 -8.22 -4.02
C ASN A 540 2.66 -8.79 -5.32
N ILE A 541 2.55 -8.05 -6.43
CA ILE A 541 3.17 -8.44 -7.71
C ILE A 541 4.31 -7.48 -8.06
N MET A 542 5.44 -8.04 -8.52
CA MET A 542 6.57 -7.31 -9.06
C MET A 542 6.67 -7.53 -10.56
N ILE A 543 6.28 -6.52 -11.32
CA ILE A 543 6.53 -6.41 -12.76
C ILE A 543 7.81 -5.60 -12.93
N SER A 544 8.70 -6.08 -13.80
CA SER A 544 9.97 -5.43 -14.12
C SER A 544 9.76 -4.01 -14.65
N PRO A 545 10.43 -2.99 -14.08
CA PRO A 545 10.43 -1.60 -14.58
C PRO A 545 10.77 -1.54 -16.07
N GLU A 546 11.66 -2.43 -16.52
CA GLU A 546 12.04 -2.57 -17.92
C GLU A 546 10.86 -2.96 -18.80
N VAL A 547 10.11 -4.01 -18.41
CA VAL A 547 8.91 -4.47 -19.13
C VAL A 547 7.85 -3.37 -19.19
N LEU A 548 7.62 -2.67 -18.08
CA LEU A 548 6.68 -1.54 -18.05
C LEU A 548 7.09 -0.41 -18.99
N CYS A 549 8.39 -0.12 -19.10
CA CYS A 549 8.90 0.89 -20.04
C CYS A 549 8.75 0.47 -21.51
N ARG A 550 8.96 -0.82 -21.84
CA ARG A 550 8.69 -1.37 -23.19
C ARG A 550 7.22 -1.26 -23.56
N GLU A 551 6.31 -1.49 -22.62
CA GLU A 551 4.86 -1.26 -22.74
C GLU A 551 4.48 0.25 -22.68
N GLY A 552 5.46 1.14 -22.79
CA GLY A 552 5.28 2.59 -22.95
C GLY A 552 5.02 3.38 -21.66
N ILE A 553 4.85 2.73 -20.50
CA ILE A 553 4.65 3.36 -19.19
C ILE A 553 5.90 4.15 -18.80
N LYS A 554 5.72 5.34 -18.20
CA LYS A 554 6.83 6.07 -17.58
C LYS A 554 7.14 5.48 -16.20
N VAL A 555 8.35 4.97 -16.03
CA VAL A 555 8.86 4.51 -14.74
C VAL A 555 10.12 5.29 -14.40
N TYR A 556 10.24 5.73 -13.15
CA TYR A 556 11.39 6.45 -12.62
C TYR A 556 12.11 5.62 -11.55
N ARG A 557 13.41 5.82 -11.39
CA ARG A 557 14.29 5.05 -10.49
C ARG A 557 15.15 5.96 -9.60
N THR A 558 15.44 5.52 -8.37
CA THR A 558 16.51 6.09 -7.55
C THR A 558 17.08 5.08 -6.56
N VAL A 559 18.19 5.46 -5.91
CA VAL A 559 18.81 4.73 -4.80
C VAL A 559 18.84 5.64 -3.57
N GLN A 560 18.07 5.28 -2.54
CA GLN A 560 18.07 5.93 -1.23
C GLN A 560 19.27 5.41 -0.43
N ARG A 561 20.09 6.32 0.09
CA ARG A 561 21.20 5.99 1.01
C ARG A 561 20.81 6.26 2.47
N SER A 562 21.57 5.68 3.40
CA SER A 562 21.50 6.06 4.81
C SER A 562 21.59 7.58 4.98
N GLY A 563 20.72 8.14 5.84
CA GLY A 563 20.56 9.58 6.03
C GLY A 563 19.69 10.30 5.00
N GLN A 564 19.07 9.62 4.03
CA GLN A 564 18.28 10.24 2.97
C GLN A 564 16.77 9.97 3.08
N PHE A 565 15.98 10.97 2.69
CA PHE A 565 14.53 10.86 2.60
C PHE A 565 14.09 10.51 1.17
N VAL A 566 13.02 9.73 1.06
CA VAL A 566 12.22 9.54 -0.17
C VAL A 566 10.81 10.00 0.13
N VAL A 567 10.22 10.82 -0.74
CA VAL A 567 8.86 11.35 -0.60
C VAL A 567 8.01 10.86 -1.76
N CYS A 568 6.93 10.15 -1.45
CA CYS A 568 6.00 9.57 -2.42
C CYS A 568 4.72 10.41 -2.47
N PHE A 569 4.28 10.77 -3.67
CA PHE A 569 3.20 11.74 -3.90
C PHE A 569 1.82 11.09 -4.14
N PRO A 570 0.72 11.85 -4.00
CA PRO A 570 -0.64 11.30 -4.02
C PRO A 570 -0.96 10.50 -5.29
N GLY A 571 -1.23 9.20 -5.13
CA GLY A 571 -1.72 8.35 -6.22
C GLY A 571 -0.64 7.74 -7.12
N ALA A 572 0.64 8.04 -6.93
CA ALA A 572 1.73 7.33 -7.60
C ALA A 572 1.79 5.86 -7.16
N PHE A 573 2.18 4.97 -8.07
CA PHE A 573 2.55 3.59 -7.72
C PHE A 573 4.05 3.51 -7.47
N VAL A 574 4.46 2.83 -6.40
CA VAL A 574 5.85 2.78 -5.93
C VAL A 574 6.24 1.38 -5.46
N SER A 575 7.53 1.06 -5.56
CA SER A 575 8.11 -0.17 -5.00
C SER A 575 9.53 0.08 -4.46
N LYS A 576 9.95 -0.71 -3.47
CA LYS A 576 11.23 -0.58 -2.73
C LYS A 576 11.91 -1.95 -2.69
N VAL A 577 13.20 -2.03 -3.01
CA VAL A 577 14.04 -3.24 -2.87
C VAL A 577 15.28 -2.90 -2.05
N CYS A 578 15.50 -3.62 -0.96
CA CYS A 578 16.63 -3.41 -0.06
C CYS A 578 17.91 -4.11 -0.56
N CYS A 579 19.06 -3.42 -0.53
CA CYS A 579 20.34 -3.99 -0.95
C CYS A 579 21.06 -4.81 0.13
N GLY A 580 20.53 -4.82 1.35
CA GLY A 580 21.14 -5.47 2.51
C GLY A 580 20.33 -5.21 3.77
N TYR A 581 20.92 -5.49 4.93
CA TYR A 581 20.32 -5.07 6.21
C TYR A 581 20.07 -3.57 6.19
N SER A 582 18.84 -3.15 6.46
CA SER A 582 18.37 -1.77 6.31
C SER A 582 17.26 -1.45 7.31
N VAL A 583 17.29 -0.25 7.89
CA VAL A 583 16.34 0.21 8.91
C VAL A 583 15.81 1.59 8.49
N SER A 584 14.52 1.66 8.19
CA SER A 584 13.87 2.86 7.67
C SER A 584 12.51 3.12 8.33
N GLU A 585 12.16 4.38 8.57
CA GLU A 585 10.83 4.75 9.05
C GLU A 585 9.99 5.40 7.96
N THR A 586 8.69 5.08 7.92
CA THR A 586 7.72 5.68 7.00
C THR A 586 6.56 6.30 7.78
N VAL A 587 6.16 7.54 7.43
CA VAL A 587 4.95 8.19 7.98
C VAL A 587 4.21 8.98 6.90
N HIS A 588 2.89 9.12 7.06
CA HIS A 588 2.06 9.94 6.17
C HIS A 588 2.04 11.40 6.64
N PHE A 589 1.85 12.31 5.70
CA PHE A 589 1.49 13.71 5.95
C PHE A 589 0.35 14.11 5.02
N ALA A 590 -0.24 15.29 5.21
CA ALA A 590 -1.17 15.86 4.24
C ALA A 590 -1.19 17.37 4.36
N THR A 591 -1.06 18.06 3.23
CA THR A 591 -1.33 19.50 3.09
C THR A 591 -2.80 19.70 2.72
N PRO A 592 -3.36 20.92 2.83
CA PRO A 592 -4.77 21.19 2.48
C PRO A 592 -5.19 20.77 1.06
N HIS A 593 -4.24 20.73 0.11
CA HIS A 593 -4.47 20.30 -1.28
C HIS A 593 -5.02 18.86 -1.35
N TRP A 594 -4.57 17.96 -0.48
CA TRP A 594 -5.00 16.54 -0.50
C TRP A 594 -6.50 16.36 -0.19
N MET A 595 -7.17 17.31 0.45
CA MET A 595 -8.55 17.15 0.94
C MET A 595 -9.54 16.63 -0.10
N ASN A 596 -9.44 17.10 -1.35
CA ASN A 596 -10.29 16.63 -2.45
C ASN A 596 -9.97 15.17 -2.85
N LEU A 597 -8.68 14.83 -2.96
CA LEU A 597 -8.21 13.49 -3.31
C LEU A 597 -8.56 12.47 -2.21
N GLY A 598 -8.37 12.83 -0.95
CA GLY A 598 -8.72 12.00 0.21
C GLY A 598 -10.23 11.78 0.35
N TYR A 599 -11.04 12.80 0.05
CA TYR A 599 -12.50 12.67 0.08
C TYR A 599 -13.02 11.77 -1.06
N GLN A 600 -12.44 11.88 -2.27
CA GLN A 600 -12.70 10.93 -3.36
C GLN A 600 -12.24 9.51 -3.02
N ALA A 601 -11.03 9.34 -2.48
CA ALA A 601 -10.50 8.06 -2.03
C ALA A 601 -11.40 7.42 -0.95
N ALA A 602 -12.01 8.21 -0.07
CA ALA A 602 -12.95 7.70 0.91
C ALA A 602 -14.29 7.24 0.30
N LYS A 603 -14.75 7.80 -0.83
CA LYS A 603 -15.89 7.26 -1.58
C LYS A 603 -15.49 5.95 -2.29
N ASP A 604 -14.38 5.96 -3.02
CA ASP A 604 -13.72 4.81 -3.69
C ASP A 604 -13.57 3.58 -2.77
N LEU A 605 -12.89 3.73 -1.62
CA LEU A 605 -12.70 2.64 -0.65
C LEU A 605 -14.00 2.14 -0.01
N LYS A 606 -15.05 2.97 0.09
CA LYS A 606 -16.37 2.51 0.57
C LYS A 606 -17.02 1.60 -0.47
N CYS A 607 -16.91 1.94 -1.76
CA CYS A 607 -17.42 1.13 -2.86
C CYS A 607 -16.64 -0.19 -3.04
N ARG A 608 -15.30 -0.19 -2.84
CA ARG A 608 -14.47 -1.41 -2.82
C ARG A 608 -14.56 -2.22 -1.50
N HIS A 609 -15.38 -1.79 -0.53
CA HIS A 609 -15.55 -2.45 0.78
C HIS A 609 -14.26 -2.57 1.63
N ILE A 610 -13.30 -1.65 1.43
CA ILE A 610 -11.98 -1.70 2.07
C ILE A 610 -11.98 -0.97 3.42
N ALA A 611 -11.47 -1.64 4.46
CA ALA A 611 -11.42 -1.12 5.82
C ALA A 611 -10.37 0.00 5.99
N LYS A 612 -10.85 1.24 6.13
CA LYS A 612 -9.99 2.44 6.29
C LYS A 612 -9.31 2.53 7.66
N PRO A 613 -8.10 3.11 7.78
CA PRO A 613 -7.46 3.38 9.07
C PRO A 613 -8.14 4.50 9.88
N PHE A 614 -8.77 5.48 9.23
CA PHE A 614 -9.51 6.57 9.89
C PHE A 614 -10.79 6.96 9.11
N SER A 615 -11.57 7.88 9.68
CA SER A 615 -12.79 8.41 9.07
C SER A 615 -12.56 9.83 8.52
N MET A 616 -12.84 10.04 7.23
CA MET A 616 -12.81 11.39 6.63
C MET A 616 -13.86 12.33 7.23
N GLU A 617 -14.97 11.79 7.72
CA GLU A 617 -16.00 12.56 8.43
C GLU A 617 -15.41 13.18 9.70
N LYS A 618 -14.68 12.38 10.50
CA LYS A 618 -13.96 12.86 11.69
C LYS A 618 -12.96 13.93 11.29
N LEU A 619 -12.15 13.69 10.26
CA LEU A 619 -11.12 14.64 9.84
C LEU A 619 -11.73 15.99 9.43
N LEU A 620 -12.74 16.00 8.55
CA LEU A 620 -13.44 17.21 8.12
C LEU A 620 -14.04 17.99 9.31
N TYR A 621 -14.72 17.30 10.24
CA TYR A 621 -15.33 17.95 11.40
C TYR A 621 -14.29 18.49 12.41
N GLN A 622 -13.18 17.78 12.63
CA GLN A 622 -12.13 18.23 13.54
C GLN A 622 -11.33 19.40 12.97
N ILE A 623 -11.03 19.42 11.66
CA ILE A 623 -10.46 20.60 11.00
C ILE A 623 -11.45 21.78 11.11
N ALA A 624 -12.71 21.59 10.70
CA ALA A 624 -13.74 22.64 10.74
C ALA A 624 -13.92 23.23 12.15
N THR A 625 -13.98 22.38 13.18
CA THR A 625 -14.20 22.81 14.57
C THR A 625 -12.97 23.51 15.17
N ALA A 626 -11.75 23.06 14.86
CA ALA A 626 -10.53 23.64 15.41
C ALA A 626 -10.12 24.93 14.66
N GLU A 627 -10.10 24.88 13.33
CA GLU A 627 -9.61 25.99 12.50
C GLU A 627 -10.61 27.16 12.45
N SER A 628 -11.90 26.91 12.67
CA SER A 628 -12.93 27.95 12.85
C SER A 628 -12.87 28.63 14.23
N LYS A 629 -12.14 28.05 15.21
CA LYS A 629 -11.74 28.75 16.44
C LYS A 629 -10.44 29.55 16.27
N ARG A 630 -9.59 29.18 15.31
CA ARG A 630 -8.29 29.82 14.99
C ARG A 630 -8.37 30.86 13.87
N ASP A 631 -9.54 31.03 13.25
CA ASP A 631 -9.83 31.90 12.11
C ASP A 631 -8.93 31.69 10.87
N ASN A 632 -8.59 30.43 10.59
CA ASN A 632 -7.77 30.07 9.42
C ASN A 632 -8.61 30.07 8.13
N GLY A 633 -9.02 31.25 7.69
CA GLY A 633 -9.94 31.46 6.56
C GLY A 633 -9.54 30.73 5.27
N LEU A 634 -8.24 30.57 4.98
CA LEU A 634 -7.79 29.85 3.78
C LEU A 634 -8.16 28.36 3.83
N LEU A 635 -7.82 27.67 4.92
CA LEU A 635 -8.15 26.26 5.11
C LEU A 635 -9.66 26.04 5.23
N LEU A 636 -10.37 26.98 5.87
CA LEU A 636 -11.84 26.96 5.95
C LEU A 636 -12.50 27.08 4.56
N THR A 637 -11.98 27.93 3.67
CA THR A 637 -12.44 28.02 2.28
C THR A 637 -12.24 26.70 1.55
N THR A 638 -11.05 26.09 1.61
CA THR A 638 -10.73 24.81 0.95
C THR A 638 -11.67 23.68 1.36
N ILE A 639 -12.01 23.57 2.66
CA ILE A 639 -12.91 22.49 3.14
C ILE A 639 -14.39 22.81 3.00
N SER A 640 -14.77 24.07 2.74
CA SER A 640 -16.18 24.52 2.80
C SER A 640 -17.11 23.74 1.88
N ALA A 641 -16.68 23.43 0.65
CA ALA A 641 -17.45 22.64 -0.31
C ALA A 641 -17.62 21.17 0.14
N LEU A 642 -16.55 20.56 0.64
CA LEU A 642 -16.56 19.17 1.14
C LEU A 642 -17.41 19.02 2.41
N LEU A 643 -17.41 20.03 3.27
CA LEU A 643 -18.25 20.07 4.48
C LEU A 643 -19.73 20.27 4.12
N LYS A 644 -20.05 21.05 3.07
CA LYS A 644 -21.41 21.13 2.51
C LYS A 644 -21.88 19.80 1.91
N ASP A 645 -21.05 19.12 1.12
CA ASP A 645 -21.41 17.80 0.54
C ASP A 645 -21.65 16.77 1.64
N LEU A 646 -20.73 16.67 2.61
CA LEU A 646 -20.86 15.80 3.78
C LEU A 646 -22.14 16.08 4.59
N ARG A 647 -22.46 17.37 4.85
CA ARG A 647 -23.73 17.77 5.47
C ARG A 647 -24.93 17.28 4.66
N ASN A 648 -24.97 17.61 3.37
CA ASN A 648 -26.13 17.32 2.52
C ASN A 648 -26.40 15.81 2.44
N ILE A 649 -25.34 15.00 2.32
CA ILE A 649 -25.43 13.53 2.34
C ILE A 649 -25.93 13.02 3.69
N GLU A 650 -25.39 13.50 4.81
CA GLU A 650 -25.81 13.11 6.16
C GLU A 650 -27.29 13.44 6.41
N MET A 651 -27.74 14.65 6.10
CA MET A 651 -29.14 15.07 6.29
C MET A 651 -30.10 14.23 5.42
N HIS A 652 -29.77 14.03 4.14
CA HIS A 652 -30.60 13.22 3.25
C HIS A 652 -30.69 11.76 3.71
N GLN A 653 -29.57 11.14 4.11
CA GLN A 653 -29.58 9.75 4.55
C GLN A 653 -30.31 9.55 5.90
N ARG A 654 -30.30 10.54 6.80
CA ARG A 654 -31.19 10.55 7.98
C ARG A 654 -32.66 10.63 7.57
N GLN A 655 -32.99 11.52 6.63
CA GLN A 655 -34.37 11.75 6.17
C GLN A 655 -34.98 10.52 5.48
N GLU A 656 -34.23 9.84 4.61
CA GLU A 656 -34.74 8.61 3.95
C GLU A 656 -34.91 7.45 4.95
N LEU A 657 -34.02 7.31 5.93
CA LEU A 657 -34.20 6.32 7.01
C LEU A 657 -35.43 6.63 7.88
N TYR A 658 -35.71 7.91 8.16
CA TYR A 658 -36.92 8.32 8.86
C TYR A 658 -38.18 7.99 8.05
N LYS A 659 -38.21 8.31 6.74
CA LYS A 659 -39.30 7.92 5.82
C LYS A 659 -39.50 6.40 5.74
N ALA A 660 -38.42 5.62 5.82
CA ALA A 660 -38.44 4.17 5.88
C ALA A 660 -38.89 3.60 7.26
N GLY A 661 -39.27 4.46 8.21
CA GLY A 661 -39.84 4.08 9.50
C GLY A 661 -38.83 3.95 10.65
N LEU A 662 -37.57 4.35 10.46
CA LEU A 662 -36.55 4.30 11.54
C LEU A 662 -36.66 5.52 12.47
N HIS A 663 -37.73 5.57 13.26
CA HIS A 663 -37.96 6.67 14.23
C HIS A 663 -37.12 6.52 15.51
N SER A 664 -36.59 5.32 15.80
CA SER A 664 -35.77 5.04 16.98
C SER A 664 -34.37 5.64 16.82
N SER A 665 -34.02 6.65 17.64
CA SER A 665 -32.70 7.29 17.61
C SER A 665 -32.18 7.67 19.00
N ALA A 666 -30.86 7.83 19.12
CA ALA A 666 -30.21 8.34 20.32
C ALA A 666 -28.84 8.98 20.02
N ARG A 667 -28.39 9.89 20.89
CA ARG A 667 -27.06 10.52 20.78
C ARG A 667 -25.97 9.60 21.34
N TYR A 668 -24.79 9.52 20.69
CA TYR A 668 -23.62 8.80 21.20
C TYR A 668 -22.36 9.66 21.28
N GLY A 669 -21.63 9.50 22.39
CA GLY A 669 -20.32 10.10 22.63
C GLY A 669 -20.35 11.58 23.04
N THR A 670 -20.16 11.85 24.34
CA THR A 670 -20.04 13.21 24.91
C THR A 670 -18.81 13.33 25.81
N HIS A 671 -17.63 13.03 25.29
CA HIS A 671 -16.36 13.44 25.90
C HIS A 671 -15.21 13.49 24.89
N ASP A 672 -14.61 14.66 24.71
CA ASP A 672 -13.30 14.89 24.09
C ASP A 672 -12.79 16.25 24.62
N GLY A 673 -11.81 16.26 25.53
CA GLY A 673 -10.90 17.40 25.77
C GLY A 673 -11.42 18.74 26.31
N SER A 674 -11.86 18.78 27.58
CA SER A 674 -11.68 19.91 28.53
C SER A 674 -12.43 21.27 28.32
N LEU A 675 -13.28 21.60 29.31
CA LEU A 675 -13.54 22.90 29.98
C LEU A 675 -15.04 23.18 30.20
N GLY A 676 -15.43 23.35 31.46
CA GLY A 676 -16.77 23.76 31.88
C GLY A 676 -17.26 23.03 33.13
N SER A 677 -17.29 23.71 34.28
CA SER A 677 -17.88 23.20 35.52
C SER A 677 -19.27 23.81 35.73
N SER A 678 -20.30 22.97 35.79
CA SER A 678 -21.54 23.24 36.53
C SER A 678 -22.35 21.94 36.71
N GLU A 679 -23.42 21.99 37.47
CA GLU A 679 -23.98 20.85 38.20
C GLU A 679 -25.03 19.99 37.44
N GLY A 680 -25.17 18.75 37.90
CA GLY A 680 -26.50 18.24 38.26
C GLY A 680 -27.47 17.84 37.13
N ARG A 681 -27.15 16.80 36.35
CA ARG A 681 -28.18 15.96 35.68
C ARG A 681 -27.79 14.48 35.59
N LYS A 682 -28.82 13.62 35.58
CA LYS A 682 -28.71 12.17 35.85
C LYS A 682 -27.92 11.44 34.76
N LYS A 683 -26.96 10.58 35.15
CA LYS A 683 -26.21 9.70 34.23
C LYS A 683 -27.16 8.75 33.48
N PRO A 684 -27.17 8.71 32.14
CA PRO A 684 -27.88 7.68 31.39
C PRO A 684 -27.31 6.29 31.66
N ARG A 685 -28.17 5.27 31.87
CA ARG A 685 -27.73 3.87 31.94
C ARG A 685 -27.42 3.36 30.53
N GLY A 686 -26.14 3.27 30.16
CA GLY A 686 -25.73 2.71 28.87
C GLY A 686 -24.25 2.33 28.80
N LYS A 687 -23.96 1.04 28.61
CA LYS A 687 -22.58 0.51 28.43
C LYS A 687 -21.91 0.97 27.11
N TRP A 688 -22.71 1.43 26.14
CA TRP A 688 -22.31 1.79 24.77
C TRP A 688 -21.38 3.02 24.63
N LEU A 689 -21.15 3.79 25.69
CA LEU A 689 -20.38 5.04 25.61
C LEU A 689 -18.88 4.87 25.36
N ALA A 690 -18.36 3.64 25.44
CA ALA A 690 -16.93 3.32 25.32
C ALA A 690 -16.58 2.41 24.11
N LEU A 691 -17.43 2.35 23.07
CA LEU A 691 -17.16 1.57 21.86
C LEU A 691 -15.82 1.96 21.21
N GLU A 692 -14.96 1.01 20.92
CA GLU A 692 -13.64 1.24 20.30
C GLU A 692 -13.77 1.69 18.83
N SER A 693 -12.66 2.14 18.23
CA SER A 693 -12.64 2.58 16.82
C SER A 693 -12.84 1.42 15.83
N SER A 694 -12.65 0.17 16.28
CA SER A 694 -12.93 -1.07 15.55
C SER A 694 -14.43 -1.35 15.43
N GLU A 695 -15.18 -1.12 16.51
CA GLU A 695 -16.59 -1.50 16.68
C GLU A 695 -17.57 -0.55 15.96
N ARG A 696 -17.09 0.54 15.35
CA ARG A 696 -17.90 1.55 14.65
C ARG A 696 -17.88 1.40 13.12
N ARG A 697 -17.46 0.22 12.63
CA ARG A 697 -17.40 -0.10 11.19
C ARG A 697 -18.71 -0.67 10.70
N CYS A 698 -19.14 -0.25 9.51
CA CYS A 698 -20.27 -0.86 8.84
C CYS A 698 -19.94 -2.31 8.44
N GLN A 699 -20.73 -3.27 8.92
CA GLN A 699 -20.58 -4.70 8.65
C GLN A 699 -20.53 -5.05 7.15
N ILE A 700 -21.22 -4.26 6.32
CA ILE A 700 -21.26 -4.41 4.87
C ILE A 700 -20.04 -3.71 4.23
N CYS A 701 -20.02 -2.37 4.16
CA CYS A 701 -19.02 -1.62 3.38
C CYS A 701 -17.71 -1.27 4.12
N GLN A 702 -17.48 -1.79 5.32
CA GLN A 702 -16.29 -1.56 6.17
C GLN A 702 -15.98 -0.09 6.52
N HIS A 703 -16.87 0.83 6.14
CA HIS A 703 -16.78 2.27 6.40
C HIS A 703 -16.82 2.58 7.90
N LEU A 704 -15.94 3.45 8.35
CA LEU A 704 -15.82 3.88 9.75
C LEU A 704 -16.71 5.09 10.02
N CYS A 705 -17.90 4.84 10.58
CA CYS A 705 -18.94 5.83 10.83
C CYS A 705 -18.54 6.80 11.97
N TYR A 706 -18.75 8.11 11.79
CA TYR A 706 -18.44 9.12 12.81
C TYR A 706 -19.57 10.13 13.07
N LEU A 707 -20.34 10.53 12.04
CA LEU A 707 -21.50 11.40 12.25
C LEU A 707 -22.70 10.61 12.77
N SER A 708 -23.15 9.60 12.02
CA SER A 708 -24.19 8.68 12.43
C SER A 708 -23.95 7.25 11.96
N MET A 709 -24.62 6.31 12.62
CA MET A 709 -24.69 4.90 12.27
C MET A 709 -26.07 4.34 12.65
N VAL A 710 -26.43 3.17 12.14
CA VAL A 710 -27.56 2.39 12.65
C VAL A 710 -27.01 1.16 13.36
N VAL A 711 -27.48 0.90 14.57
CA VAL A 711 -27.08 -0.25 15.40
C VAL A 711 -28.26 -1.19 15.54
N GLN A 712 -27.99 -2.50 15.46
CA GLN A 712 -28.93 -3.57 15.77
C GLN A 712 -28.65 -4.09 17.18
N GLU A 713 -29.49 -3.74 18.15
CA GLU A 713 -29.20 -3.94 19.59
C GLU A 713 -29.15 -5.43 20.00
N THR A 714 -29.80 -6.32 19.25
CA THR A 714 -29.79 -7.79 19.48
C THR A 714 -28.43 -8.41 19.18
N ASP A 715 -27.82 -8.00 18.07
CA ASP A 715 -26.68 -8.71 17.45
C ASP A 715 -25.37 -7.92 17.52
N ASN A 716 -25.43 -6.67 18.00
CA ASN A 716 -24.32 -5.72 18.07
C ASN A 716 -23.72 -5.36 16.70
N VAL A 717 -24.54 -5.48 15.64
CA VAL A 717 -24.16 -5.16 14.26
C VAL A 717 -24.31 -3.66 14.01
N VAL A 718 -23.33 -3.08 13.32
CA VAL A 718 -23.31 -1.66 12.94
C VAL A 718 -23.43 -1.50 11.42
N PHE A 719 -24.24 -0.55 10.99
CA PHE A 719 -24.42 -0.14 9.60
C PHE A 719 -24.14 1.37 9.42
N CYS A 720 -23.56 1.78 8.30
CA CYS A 720 -23.66 3.17 7.87
C CYS A 720 -25.08 3.44 7.33
N LEU A 721 -25.53 4.69 7.33
CA LEU A 721 -26.93 5.04 7.02
C LEU A 721 -27.39 4.46 5.67
N GLU A 722 -26.58 4.61 4.62
CA GLU A 722 -26.84 4.04 3.29
C GLU A 722 -27.02 2.50 3.30
N CYS A 723 -26.17 1.77 4.04
CA CYS A 723 -26.29 0.31 4.15
C CYS A 723 -27.49 -0.11 5.01
N ALA A 724 -27.85 0.70 6.01
CA ALA A 724 -29.03 0.49 6.83
C ALA A 724 -30.31 0.69 6.03
N LEU A 725 -30.35 1.69 5.13
CA LEU A 725 -31.49 1.95 4.26
C LEU A 725 -31.75 0.74 3.34
N ARG A 726 -30.71 0.27 2.63
CA ARG A 726 -30.79 -0.95 1.80
C ARG A 726 -31.19 -2.20 2.58
N TYR A 727 -30.83 -2.30 3.86
CA TYR A 727 -31.26 -3.38 4.74
C TYR A 727 -32.75 -3.27 5.08
N VAL A 728 -33.21 -2.08 5.49
CA VAL A 728 -34.63 -1.80 5.81
C VAL A 728 -35.52 -2.04 4.60
N GLU A 729 -35.13 -1.56 3.41
CA GLU A 729 -35.83 -1.78 2.14
C GLU A 729 -35.99 -3.28 1.84
N LYS A 730 -34.90 -4.05 1.98
CA LYS A 730 -34.88 -5.49 1.72
C LYS A 730 -35.71 -6.30 2.72
N HIS A 731 -35.65 -5.94 4.00
CA HIS A 731 -36.31 -6.67 5.10
C HIS A 731 -37.71 -6.12 5.46
N LYS A 732 -38.12 -4.99 4.86
CA LYS A 732 -39.39 -4.27 5.10
C LYS A 732 -39.68 -4.03 6.59
N SER A 733 -38.64 -3.81 7.40
CA SER A 733 -38.73 -3.73 8.86
C SER A 733 -37.59 -2.93 9.47
N CYS A 734 -37.93 -2.02 10.39
CA CYS A 734 -36.99 -1.30 11.26
C CYS A 734 -36.91 -1.91 12.69
N ARG A 735 -37.56 -3.05 12.95
CA ARG A 735 -37.63 -3.63 14.31
C ARG A 735 -36.23 -4.04 14.80
N GLY A 736 -35.84 -3.52 15.97
CA GLY A 736 -34.52 -3.79 16.58
C GLY A 736 -33.38 -2.90 16.09
N LEU A 737 -33.64 -2.02 15.11
CA LEU A 737 -32.69 -1.03 14.61
C LEU A 737 -32.84 0.31 15.35
N LYS A 738 -31.72 1.05 15.44
CA LYS A 738 -31.66 2.34 16.13
C LYS A 738 -30.58 3.25 15.53
N MET A 739 -30.96 4.47 15.15
CA MET A 739 -30.02 5.45 14.63
C MET A 739 -29.23 6.11 15.76
N MET A 740 -27.92 5.87 15.82
CA MET A 740 -27.01 6.49 16.77
C MET A 740 -26.28 7.66 16.09
N TYR A 741 -26.52 8.89 16.53
CA TYR A 741 -25.93 10.11 15.96
C TYR A 741 -25.03 10.85 16.95
N ARG A 742 -24.00 11.55 16.48
CA ARG A 742 -23.07 12.33 17.32
C ARG A 742 -23.56 13.77 17.54
N TYR A 743 -23.94 14.41 16.44
CA TYR A 743 -24.40 15.79 16.39
C TYR A 743 -25.84 15.85 15.88
N ASP A 744 -26.64 16.73 16.45
CA ASP A 744 -27.96 17.08 15.91
C ASP A 744 -27.83 17.94 14.64
N GLU A 745 -28.95 18.16 13.96
CA GLU A 745 -28.98 18.82 12.65
C GLU A 745 -28.65 20.31 12.77
N ASP A 746 -29.04 20.96 13.87
CA ASP A 746 -28.71 22.36 14.16
C ASP A 746 -27.21 22.55 14.41
N GLN A 747 -26.56 21.67 15.18
CA GLN A 747 -25.10 21.67 15.37
C GLN A 747 -24.34 21.51 14.05
N ILE A 748 -24.82 20.61 13.19
CA ILE A 748 -24.25 20.35 11.86
C ILE A 748 -24.42 21.57 10.94
N ASN A 749 -25.64 22.11 10.86
CA ASN A 749 -25.95 23.30 10.05
C ASN A 749 -25.20 24.54 10.54
N SER A 750 -25.15 24.78 11.86
CA SER A 750 -24.45 25.91 12.49
C SER A 750 -22.95 25.89 12.20
N LEU A 751 -22.29 24.74 12.34
CA LEU A 751 -20.86 24.60 12.01
C LEU A 751 -20.61 24.88 10.52
N VAL A 752 -21.42 24.33 9.62
CA VAL A 752 -21.28 24.58 8.17
C VAL A 752 -21.47 26.06 7.85
N ASN A 753 -22.48 26.70 8.43
CA ASN A 753 -22.76 28.12 8.23
C ASN A 753 -21.64 29.02 8.77
N GLN A 754 -21.08 28.70 9.95
CA GLN A 754 -19.93 29.42 10.52
C GLN A 754 -18.68 29.30 9.65
N VAL A 755 -18.38 28.10 9.13
CA VAL A 755 -17.26 27.88 8.21
C VAL A 755 -17.46 28.64 6.89
N CYS A 756 -18.68 28.62 6.34
CA CYS A 756 -19.00 29.32 5.10
C CYS A 756 -18.93 30.85 5.25
N GLY A 757 -19.43 31.42 6.36
CA GLY A 757 -19.34 32.86 6.61
C GLY A 757 -17.89 33.35 6.65
N ARG A 758 -17.01 32.63 7.37
CA ARG A 758 -15.56 32.94 7.43
C ARG A 758 -14.85 32.79 6.10
N ALA A 759 -15.25 31.84 5.26
CA ALA A 759 -14.74 31.71 3.89
C ALA A 759 -15.13 32.92 3.00
N MET A 760 -16.40 33.33 3.03
CA MET A 760 -16.90 34.43 2.20
C MET A 760 -16.32 35.79 2.59
N LEU A 761 -16.13 36.05 3.90
CA LEU A 761 -15.57 37.32 4.41
C LEU A 761 -14.19 37.65 3.81
N LYS A 762 -13.41 36.66 3.38
CA LYS A 762 -12.09 36.89 2.77
C LYS A 762 -12.12 37.03 1.25
N ASN A 763 -13.11 36.45 0.56
CA ASN A 763 -13.28 36.60 -0.89
C ASN A 763 -13.58 38.06 -1.30
N ASN A 764 -14.29 38.82 -0.45
CA ASN A 764 -14.54 40.24 -0.68
C ASN A 764 -13.39 41.15 -0.18
N GLY A 765 -12.33 40.59 0.39
CA GLY A 765 -11.23 41.35 1.01
C GLY A 765 -10.04 41.64 0.11
N GLY A 766 -10.12 41.35 -1.20
CA GLY A 766 -8.98 41.38 -2.13
C GLY A 766 -9.32 41.89 -3.52
N GLY A 767 -9.81 43.14 -3.63
CA GLY A 767 -10.13 43.71 -4.93
C GLY A 767 -10.45 45.21 -4.96
N GLY A 768 -9.43 46.04 -5.17
CA GLY A 768 -9.51 47.27 -5.97
C GLY A 768 -10.09 48.56 -5.34
N GLY A 769 -9.46 49.67 -5.72
CA GLY A 769 -10.15 50.94 -6.00
C GLY A 769 -10.42 51.89 -4.84
N GLY A 770 -9.77 53.05 -4.85
CA GLY A 770 -10.23 54.21 -4.07
C GLY A 770 -11.47 54.83 -4.72
N GLY A 771 -12.61 54.76 -4.04
CA GLY A 771 -13.84 55.46 -4.43
C GLY A 771 -14.16 56.59 -3.47
N VAL A 772 -13.94 57.84 -3.89
CA VAL A 772 -14.36 59.02 -3.12
C VAL A 772 -15.87 59.17 -3.24
N VAL A 773 -16.59 59.14 -2.12
CA VAL A 773 -18.01 59.49 -2.05
C VAL A 773 -18.21 60.49 -0.91
N VAL A 774 -18.86 61.61 -1.21
CA VAL A 774 -18.99 62.76 -0.30
C VAL A 774 -20.16 62.53 0.66
N SER A 775 -19.89 62.54 1.97
CA SER A 775 -20.93 62.56 3.00
C SER A 775 -21.44 63.98 3.21
N GLY A 776 -22.66 64.28 2.74
CA GLY A 776 -23.39 65.49 3.13
C GLY A 776 -23.79 65.45 4.61
N GLY A 777 -23.69 66.60 5.31
CA GLY A 777 -23.93 66.69 6.76
C GLY A 777 -25.38 67.05 7.15
N GLY A 778 -25.73 66.77 8.41
CA GLY A 778 -27.01 67.14 9.00
C GLY A 778 -27.15 66.72 10.48
N GLY A 779 -26.76 67.63 11.41
CA GLY A 779 -27.20 67.59 12.82
C GLY A 779 -28.55 68.29 13.00
N PRO A 780 -29.07 68.55 14.23
CA PRO A 780 -28.40 68.59 15.55
C PRO A 780 -28.83 67.43 16.49
N CYS A 781 -28.10 66.98 17.53
CA CYS A 781 -27.29 67.61 18.60
C CYS A 781 -28.07 67.99 19.88
N LEU A 782 -28.30 66.98 20.74
CA LEU A 782 -28.34 67.01 22.21
C LEU A 782 -27.79 65.65 22.71
N GLY A 783 -27.19 65.46 23.89
CA GLY A 783 -26.76 66.36 24.97
C GLY A 783 -25.57 65.72 25.74
N LEU A 784 -25.14 66.25 26.90
CA LEU A 784 -23.86 65.84 27.54
C LEU A 784 -23.86 65.64 29.06
N SER A 785 -23.37 64.45 29.49
CA SER A 785 -22.34 64.24 30.56
C SER A 785 -22.68 64.59 32.04
N PRO A 786 -21.78 64.41 33.05
CA PRO A 786 -20.44 63.76 33.12
C PRO A 786 -20.21 62.79 34.33
N ALA A 787 -18.93 62.39 34.52
CA ALA A 787 -18.26 61.83 35.74
C ALA A 787 -18.39 60.31 36.04
N LYS A 788 -17.38 59.60 36.58
CA LYS A 788 -16.04 59.93 37.15
C LYS A 788 -14.98 58.87 36.71
N ALA A 789 -13.68 59.04 37.00
CA ALA A 789 -12.61 58.17 36.44
C ALA A 789 -11.41 57.85 37.38
N SER A 790 -10.66 56.78 37.01
CA SER A 790 -9.25 56.45 37.37
C SER A 790 -8.97 55.92 38.81
N PRO A 791 -7.79 55.28 39.10
CA PRO A 791 -6.58 55.07 38.28
C PRO A 791 -5.92 53.65 38.23
N ALA A 792 -5.44 53.28 37.03
CA ALA A 792 -4.15 52.64 36.66
C ALA A 792 -3.44 51.53 37.50
N LYS A 793 -2.87 50.53 36.77
CA LYS A 793 -1.40 50.25 36.76
C LYS A 793 -0.90 49.31 35.62
N ARG A 794 0.05 49.84 34.83
CA ARG A 794 1.20 49.19 34.11
C ARG A 794 0.97 48.06 33.07
N GLY A 795 1.27 48.37 31.80
CA GLY A 795 1.93 47.47 30.83
C GLY A 795 3.47 47.59 30.92
N PRO A 796 4.28 47.55 29.82
CA PRO A 796 3.99 47.50 28.37
C PRO A 796 4.41 46.10 27.78
N ARG A 797 4.84 45.81 26.53
CA ARG A 797 5.39 46.51 25.33
C ARG A 797 5.00 45.78 24.02
N LYS A 798 5.30 46.38 22.85
CA LYS A 798 5.37 45.76 21.50
C LYS A 798 6.61 46.28 20.75
N ARG A 799 7.22 45.47 19.88
CA ARG A 799 8.03 45.82 18.67
C ARG A 799 8.60 44.52 18.06
N ALA A 800 8.93 44.39 16.78
CA ALA A 800 8.67 45.26 15.61
C ALA A 800 8.55 44.39 14.34
N THR A 801 7.83 44.87 13.33
CA THR A 801 7.91 44.36 11.95
C THR A 801 8.96 45.17 11.19
N VAL A 802 9.74 44.53 10.31
CA VAL A 802 10.66 45.20 9.38
C VAL A 802 10.60 44.52 8.02
N GLU A 803 10.22 45.27 6.99
CA GLU A 803 10.52 44.95 5.59
C GLU A 803 11.75 45.76 5.17
N VAL A 804 12.69 45.16 4.41
CA VAL A 804 13.57 45.91 3.49
C VAL A 804 13.81 45.11 2.21
N SER A 805 13.72 45.86 1.12
CA SER A 805 13.85 45.56 -0.32
C SER A 805 14.99 44.65 -0.81
N LEU A 806 14.78 44.13 -2.02
CA LEU A 806 15.80 43.59 -2.92
C LEU A 806 16.80 44.68 -3.39
N ALA A 807 18.06 44.28 -3.57
CA ALA A 807 19.08 45.00 -4.33
C ALA A 807 20.03 44.02 -5.05
N ARG A 808 20.65 44.45 -6.16
CA ARG A 808 21.67 43.69 -6.92
C ARG A 808 23.05 44.35 -6.75
N LEU A 809 24.14 43.57 -6.64
CA LEU A 809 25.32 43.61 -7.54
C LEU A 809 26.57 42.83 -7.03
N SER A 810 27.39 42.41 -8.01
CA SER A 810 28.86 42.20 -8.00
C SER A 810 29.61 41.38 -6.91
N SER A 811 29.97 40.14 -7.28
CA SER A 811 31.33 39.53 -7.34
C SER A 811 32.36 39.53 -6.18
N SER A 812 33.14 38.43 -6.16
CA SER A 812 34.44 38.20 -5.46
C SER A 812 34.40 38.16 -3.92
N HIS A 813 34.78 37.08 -3.23
CA HIS A 813 36.11 36.44 -3.25
C HIS A 813 36.09 34.94 -2.89
N ILE A 814 37.21 34.24 -3.13
CA ILE A 814 37.45 32.82 -2.81
C ILE A 814 38.49 32.69 -1.67
N PRO A 815 38.30 31.74 -0.75
CA PRO A 815 39.42 30.96 -0.19
C PRO A 815 39.31 29.47 -0.55
N LYS A 816 40.47 28.80 -0.64
CA LYS A 816 40.60 27.34 -0.85
C LYS A 816 41.03 26.63 0.45
N ALA A 817 40.92 25.30 0.43
CA ALA A 817 41.44 24.34 1.40
C ALA A 817 40.68 24.28 2.76
N ALA A 818 40.74 23.16 3.50
CA ALA A 818 41.48 21.92 3.28
C ALA A 818 40.61 20.67 3.45
N ALA A 819 41.10 19.52 2.97
CA ALA A 819 40.61 18.19 3.33
C ALA A 819 41.66 17.47 4.19
N VAL A 820 41.24 16.53 5.02
CA VAL A 820 41.94 15.30 5.48
C VAL A 820 41.09 14.65 6.59
N SER A 821 41.13 13.31 6.66
CA SER A 821 40.39 12.41 7.57
C SER A 821 38.89 12.30 7.31
#